data_AF-A0A2V8Z9Y4-F1
#
_entry.id   AF-A0A2V8Z9Y4-F1
#
_cell.length_a   1.000
_cell.length_b   1.000
_cell.length_c   1.000
_cell.angle_alpha   90.00
_cell.angle_beta   90.00
_cell.angle_gamma   90.00
#
_symmetry.space_group_name_H-M   'P 1'
#
loop_
_entity.id
_entity.type
_entity.pdbx_description
1 polymer ?
#
loop_
_entity_poly.entity_id
_entity_poly.type
_entity_poly.pdbx_seq_one_letter_code
_entity_poly.pdbx_strand_id
1 'polypeptide(L)'
;MTSTSGAVMLRGLFGGGAAIMKPLVIFVCSVVLPLFAATTGRAQGAADDFLDGLGLARLKSYSSHRVSSGNRYVASNDDSKRILPGETLVMADVSGSGMITHIWITVANNEFGWPRLLRLRVYYDGHKTPSVDSPLGDFFGVAHGSERDLNSMMIRDSSLGRARNSYWPMPYRKACRITVTNEGDRIVSMFYYHVDYRNYAALPSDIAYFHAYYRQERPARAGHNYEFLNIRGTGHYVGTVMGVIQTQLSWFGEGDDLFYIDGAKQPQIYGTGSEDYFNDAWGLRDSDGPWTGTPMAEGERRGSRWSAYRWHVPDPIAFKTSLWAGIEHAGWTVNEDGSVRSAFEERPDYFSSVAFWYQKGVQEDLPEPPYGAARQPFGNVKQIAVEDSLAEVAAENGKASVQREVDWAKDLLFLEAKGAGAKISIPIDIPETGQYEMIVMMAQAPDYGDYLALLDGQPTNLDTRQPATSEIPFPGPEIFHNYLPEVYVAKDRALGMFPLTKGRHILTFLCTGKDQRSAGYNWGIQEVDLEQVPPTPAPPVEETRVAKSNVLGNTTPNAPVYRGRPLRFYTARLKSAETGERPDLLRAIGSFGPEAASATELLIALLSDADPEIRGATANALAEIGPAAAKSVSELGKLLLDSSARVRCQATLALKSIGPKSAAAVPQLSQALSDPVPYVRAGAADALGAIGPASRPAVPALVERLRSDPGPNYVFDSAIYALGKVGPDAKDAISALEEIAHRPRLTAPAHQAILQLEGKPVPMYH
;
A
#
# COMPACT_ATOMS: atom_id res chain seq x y z
N MET A 1 44.62 23.98 -28.12
CA MET A 1 45.61 23.69 -29.17
C MET A 1 44.94 22.82 -30.23
N THR A 2 44.97 23.27 -31.50
CA THR A 2 44.81 22.55 -32.81
C THR A 2 43.60 21.62 -33.01
N SER A 3 42.57 21.90 -33.84
CA SER A 3 42.47 21.94 -35.33
C SER A 3 42.87 20.61 -36.00
N THR A 4 42.24 20.00 -37.03
CA THR A 4 41.45 20.47 -38.19
C THR A 4 40.89 19.25 -39.00
N SER A 5 39.73 19.44 -39.67
CA SER A 5 39.30 19.03 -41.04
C SER A 5 39.42 17.61 -41.63
N GLY A 6 38.40 17.21 -42.42
CA GLY A 6 38.57 16.47 -43.69
C GLY A 6 37.43 15.55 -44.14
N ALA A 7 36.70 15.93 -45.19
CA ALA A 7 35.74 15.10 -45.94
C ALA A 7 36.29 14.75 -47.33
N VAL A 8 35.98 13.57 -47.88
CA VAL A 8 36.20 13.21 -49.30
C VAL A 8 35.04 12.35 -49.84
N MET A 9 34.58 12.73 -51.04
CA MET A 9 33.60 12.10 -51.94
C MET A 9 34.29 11.14 -52.93
N LEU A 10 33.60 10.14 -53.48
CA LEU A 10 33.95 9.57 -54.80
C LEU A 10 32.73 8.99 -55.55
N ARG A 11 32.71 9.24 -56.87
CA ARG A 11 31.71 8.92 -57.91
C ARG A 11 32.28 7.91 -58.92
N GLY A 12 31.40 7.20 -59.66
CA GLY A 12 31.59 6.67 -61.04
C GLY A 12 30.96 5.28 -61.26
N LEU A 13 29.88 5.06 -62.05
CA LEU A 13 29.70 5.00 -63.53
C LEU A 13 30.54 3.86 -64.20
N PHE A 14 30.06 2.91 -65.03
CA PHE A 14 29.17 2.87 -66.23
C PHE A 14 28.78 1.40 -66.60
N GLY A 15 27.73 1.19 -67.44
CA GLY A 15 27.67 0.05 -68.39
C GLY A 15 26.29 -0.50 -68.81
N GLY A 16 25.78 -0.14 -70.00
CA GLY A 16 24.78 -0.89 -70.80
C GLY A 16 25.47 -1.86 -71.79
N GLY A 17 24.86 -2.74 -72.60
CA GLY A 17 23.49 -3.15 -72.96
C GLY A 17 23.53 -4.21 -74.11
N ALA A 18 22.35 -4.76 -74.47
CA ALA A 18 21.96 -5.50 -75.71
C ALA A 18 22.55 -6.94 -75.96
N ALA A 19 21.96 -7.95 -76.64
CA ALA A 19 20.74 -8.14 -77.45
C ALA A 19 20.55 -9.65 -77.88
N ILE A 20 19.31 -10.09 -78.18
CA ILE A 20 18.82 -11.03 -79.27
C ILE A 20 19.17 -12.55 -79.14
N MET A 21 18.30 -13.59 -79.28
CA MET A 21 17.37 -14.00 -80.35
C MET A 21 16.39 -15.15 -79.92
N LYS A 22 15.18 -15.21 -80.51
CA LYS A 22 14.10 -16.25 -80.41
C LYS A 22 14.34 -17.42 -81.43
N PRO A 23 13.41 -18.39 -81.75
CA PRO A 23 12.06 -18.76 -81.24
C PRO A 23 11.78 -20.29 -81.12
N LEU A 24 10.61 -20.72 -80.60
CA LEU A 24 9.55 -21.42 -81.38
C LEU A 24 8.37 -21.84 -80.49
N VAL A 25 7.17 -21.58 -81.02
CA VAL A 25 5.84 -21.73 -80.43
C VAL A 25 5.22 -23.05 -80.89
N ILE A 26 4.63 -23.82 -79.98
CA ILE A 26 3.48 -24.69 -80.29
C ILE A 26 2.44 -24.50 -79.19
N PHE A 27 1.26 -24.07 -79.61
CA PHE A 27 0.06 -23.82 -78.82
C PHE A 27 -0.88 -25.02 -79.01
N VAL A 28 -1.26 -25.70 -77.93
CA VAL A 28 -2.47 -26.53 -77.90
C VAL A 28 -3.26 -26.15 -76.65
N CYS A 29 -4.44 -25.60 -76.89
CA CYS A 29 -5.43 -25.21 -75.90
C CYS A 29 -5.91 -26.43 -75.09
N SER A 30 -6.02 -26.29 -73.76
CA SER A 30 -7.32 -26.19 -73.06
C SER A 30 -7.21 -26.53 -71.57
N VAL A 31 -7.48 -25.50 -70.75
CA VAL A 31 -8.15 -25.54 -69.43
C VAL A 31 -7.42 -26.21 -68.26
N VAL A 32 -6.74 -25.41 -67.44
CA VAL A 32 -7.00 -25.24 -65.99
C VAL A 32 -6.57 -23.82 -65.60
N LEU A 33 -7.44 -23.06 -64.92
CA LEU A 33 -7.12 -21.73 -64.35
C LEU A 33 -5.92 -21.81 -63.39
N PRO A 34 -4.92 -20.93 -63.51
CA PRO A 34 -4.16 -20.46 -62.36
C PRO A 34 -4.59 -19.03 -62.00
N LEU A 35 -4.92 -18.85 -60.72
CA LEU A 35 -4.91 -17.55 -60.06
C LEU A 35 -3.59 -16.85 -60.38
N PHE A 36 -3.68 -15.62 -60.89
CA PHE A 36 -2.54 -14.76 -61.09
C PHE A 36 -1.79 -14.56 -59.76
N ALA A 37 -0.53 -14.97 -59.77
CA ALA A 37 0.48 -14.49 -58.84
C ALA A 37 0.59 -12.96 -59.00
N ALA A 38 0.00 -12.22 -58.07
CA ALA A 38 0.54 -10.93 -57.69
C ALA A 38 1.80 -11.21 -56.88
N THR A 39 2.92 -10.78 -57.43
CA THR A 39 4.25 -10.71 -56.84
C THR A 39 4.21 -10.60 -55.32
N THR A 40 4.64 -11.66 -54.63
CA THR A 40 5.07 -11.57 -53.24
C THR A 40 6.25 -10.61 -53.21
N GLY A 41 5.99 -9.33 -52.93
CA GLY A 41 6.95 -8.54 -52.17
C GLY A 41 7.16 -9.34 -50.90
N ARG A 42 8.31 -10.01 -50.77
CA ARG A 42 8.76 -10.51 -49.48
C ARG A 42 8.90 -9.26 -48.63
N ALA A 43 7.86 -8.96 -47.85
CA ALA A 43 7.97 -8.04 -46.74
C ALA A 43 9.17 -8.53 -45.94
N GLN A 44 10.14 -7.63 -45.76
CA GLN A 44 11.29 -7.85 -44.91
C GLN A 44 10.73 -8.38 -43.58
N GLY A 45 11.05 -9.63 -43.26
CA GLY A 45 10.47 -10.33 -42.13
C GLY A 45 10.70 -9.49 -40.89
N ALA A 46 9.62 -8.97 -40.31
CA ALA A 46 9.63 -8.12 -39.14
C ALA A 46 9.94 -8.93 -37.85
N ALA A 47 10.83 -9.90 -37.92
CA ALA A 47 11.16 -10.76 -36.79
C ALA A 47 12.41 -10.30 -36.02
N ASP A 48 13.29 -9.50 -36.62
CA ASP A 48 14.61 -9.19 -36.04
C ASP A 48 15.02 -7.70 -36.16
N ASP A 49 14.07 -6.76 -36.10
CA ASP A 49 14.49 -5.38 -35.84
C ASP A 49 14.70 -5.21 -34.33
N PHE A 50 15.95 -5.34 -33.89
CA PHE A 50 16.37 -5.08 -32.52
C PHE A 50 15.87 -3.71 -32.02
N LEU A 51 15.76 -2.71 -32.91
CA LEU A 51 15.29 -1.37 -32.57
C LEU A 51 13.78 -1.29 -32.32
N ASP A 52 12.99 -2.25 -32.81
CA ASP A 52 11.53 -2.33 -32.59
C ASP A 52 11.13 -3.62 -31.85
N GLY A 53 11.97 -4.12 -30.94
CA GLY A 53 11.68 -5.31 -30.12
C GLY A 53 10.41 -5.19 -29.27
N LEU A 54 9.98 -3.97 -28.95
CA LEU A 54 8.71 -3.67 -28.27
C LEU A 54 7.52 -3.48 -29.24
N GLY A 55 7.77 -3.58 -30.55
CA GLY A 55 6.79 -3.37 -31.61
C GLY A 55 6.16 -1.98 -31.60
N LEU A 56 6.83 -0.95 -31.08
CA LEU A 56 6.32 0.41 -30.94
C LEU A 56 5.90 1.02 -32.28
N ALA A 57 6.64 0.74 -33.37
CA ALA A 57 6.33 1.25 -34.70
C ALA A 57 5.10 0.60 -35.34
N ARG A 58 4.58 -0.50 -34.78
CA ARG A 58 3.42 -1.23 -35.31
C ARG A 58 2.10 -0.63 -34.85
N LEU A 59 1.16 -0.50 -35.78
CA LEU A 59 -0.23 -0.13 -35.48
C LEU A 59 -0.85 -1.12 -34.48
N LYS A 60 -1.61 -0.58 -33.52
CA LYS A 60 -2.22 -1.33 -32.41
C LYS A 60 -3.70 -1.52 -32.66
N SER A 61 -4.21 -2.73 -32.38
CA SER A 61 -5.61 -3.11 -32.57
C SER A 61 -6.47 -2.97 -31.30
N TYR A 62 -5.86 -2.58 -30.17
CA TYR A 62 -6.58 -2.33 -28.92
C TYR A 62 -7.05 -0.88 -28.82
N SER A 63 -8.02 -0.61 -27.95
CA SER A 63 -8.37 0.73 -27.51
C SER A 63 -7.82 1.00 -26.10
N SER A 64 -7.27 2.19 -25.87
CA SER A 64 -6.72 2.62 -24.57
C SER A 64 -7.79 3.33 -23.73
N HIS A 65 -7.79 3.05 -22.43
CA HIS A 65 -8.76 3.58 -21.46
C HIS A 65 -8.08 3.87 -20.12
N ARG A 66 -8.73 4.68 -19.27
CA ARG A 66 -8.28 5.00 -17.91
C ARG A 66 -9.47 5.08 -16.95
N VAL A 67 -9.31 4.49 -15.76
CA VAL A 67 -10.10 4.86 -14.57
C VAL A 67 -9.21 5.73 -13.68
N SER A 68 -9.74 6.81 -13.11
CA SER A 68 -8.96 7.70 -12.24
C SER A 68 -9.76 8.20 -11.04
N SER A 69 -9.04 8.75 -10.05
CA SER A 69 -9.64 9.47 -8.92
C SER A 69 -10.25 10.83 -9.30
N GLY A 70 -10.14 11.25 -10.57
CA GLY A 70 -10.54 12.57 -11.05
C GLY A 70 -11.99 12.95 -10.74
N ASN A 71 -12.20 14.23 -10.44
CA ASN A 71 -13.53 14.83 -10.33
C ASN A 71 -13.99 15.33 -11.70
N ARG A 72 -15.20 14.94 -12.10
CA ARG A 72 -15.76 15.30 -13.41
C ARG A 72 -16.41 16.68 -13.42
N TYR A 73 -16.54 17.33 -12.27
CA TYR A 73 -16.96 18.72 -12.21
C TYR A 73 -15.80 19.63 -12.64
N VAL A 74 -15.89 20.21 -13.83
CA VAL A 74 -14.81 20.96 -14.51
C VAL A 74 -14.27 22.18 -13.74
N ALA A 75 -15.02 22.67 -12.74
CA ALA A 75 -14.61 23.77 -11.88
C ALA A 75 -14.11 23.30 -10.50
N SER A 76 -13.87 21.99 -10.31
CA SER A 76 -13.29 21.41 -9.09
C SER A 76 -11.89 20.87 -9.33
N ASN A 77 -11.03 21.04 -8.33
CA ASN A 77 -9.71 20.43 -8.22
C ASN A 77 -9.67 19.35 -7.12
N ASP A 78 -10.81 18.76 -6.76
CA ASP A 78 -10.90 17.65 -5.80
C ASP A 78 -10.80 16.30 -6.51
N ASP A 79 -9.66 16.04 -7.15
CA ASP A 79 -9.35 14.83 -7.91
C ASP A 79 -8.80 13.68 -7.06
N SER A 80 -9.07 13.72 -5.75
CA SER A 80 -8.70 12.69 -4.78
C SER A 80 -9.92 11.86 -4.34
N LYS A 81 -9.67 10.74 -3.67
CA LYS A 81 -10.67 9.97 -2.93
C LYS A 81 -10.31 9.95 -1.46
N ARG A 82 -11.31 9.78 -0.61
CA ARG A 82 -11.13 9.53 0.82
C ARG A 82 -11.48 8.09 1.09
N ILE A 83 -10.79 7.48 2.05
CA ILE A 83 -11.03 6.09 2.45
C ILE A 83 -11.07 6.07 3.97
N LEU A 84 -12.27 5.92 4.53
CA LEU A 84 -12.47 5.82 5.98
C LEU A 84 -11.83 4.55 6.54
N PRO A 85 -11.47 4.51 7.84
CA PRO A 85 -11.04 3.27 8.50
C PRO A 85 -11.98 2.11 8.19
N GLY A 86 -11.46 1.02 7.63
CA GLY A 86 -12.18 -0.18 7.17
C GLY A 86 -12.88 -0.08 5.81
N GLU A 87 -12.95 1.10 5.19
CA GLU A 87 -13.62 1.26 3.90
C GLU A 87 -12.79 0.62 2.77
N THR A 88 -13.48 -0.05 1.86
CA THR A 88 -12.92 -0.56 0.61
C THR A 88 -13.29 0.37 -0.53
N LEU A 89 -12.30 1.07 -1.08
CA LEU A 89 -12.43 1.84 -2.31
C LEU A 89 -12.27 0.91 -3.52
N VAL A 90 -13.24 0.92 -4.43
CA VAL A 90 -13.10 0.30 -5.76
C VAL A 90 -12.41 1.31 -6.69
N MET A 91 -11.14 1.07 -7.01
CA MET A 91 -10.36 1.91 -7.92
C MET A 91 -10.74 1.67 -9.38
N ALA A 92 -11.02 0.42 -9.75
CA ALA A 92 -11.45 0.05 -11.07
C ALA A 92 -12.37 -1.17 -10.99
N ASP A 93 -13.43 -1.16 -11.79
CA ASP A 93 -14.30 -2.31 -12.05
C ASP A 93 -14.62 -2.31 -13.55
N VAL A 94 -13.77 -2.98 -14.31
CA VAL A 94 -13.76 -2.93 -15.77
C VAL A 94 -14.19 -4.28 -16.34
N SER A 95 -14.99 -4.25 -17.40
CA SER A 95 -15.55 -5.43 -18.06
C SER A 95 -15.02 -5.60 -19.48
N GLY A 96 -15.03 -6.83 -19.98
CA GLY A 96 -14.52 -7.22 -21.29
C GLY A 96 -13.16 -7.91 -21.20
N SER A 97 -12.60 -8.24 -22.36
CA SER A 97 -11.25 -8.79 -22.45
C SER A 97 -10.25 -7.63 -22.48
N GLY A 98 -9.30 -7.61 -21.56
CA GLY A 98 -8.42 -6.45 -21.41
C GLY A 98 -7.12 -6.74 -20.67
N MET A 99 -6.31 -5.71 -20.52
CA MET A 99 -5.06 -5.77 -19.76
C MET A 99 -4.81 -4.43 -19.08
N ILE A 100 -4.65 -4.43 -17.76
CA ILE A 100 -4.11 -3.27 -17.05
C ILE A 100 -2.65 -3.17 -17.44
N THR A 101 -2.21 -1.96 -17.79
CA THR A 101 -0.84 -1.72 -18.28
C THR A 101 -0.08 -0.74 -17.41
N HIS A 102 -0.78 0.05 -16.62
CA HIS A 102 -0.15 0.99 -15.70
C HIS A 102 -1.09 1.33 -14.55
N ILE A 103 -0.54 1.35 -13.34
CA ILE A 103 -1.20 1.86 -12.15
C ILE A 103 -0.31 2.95 -11.56
N TRP A 104 -0.85 4.15 -11.37
CA TRP A 104 -0.20 5.21 -10.60
C TRP A 104 -1.04 5.52 -9.37
N ILE A 105 -0.39 5.70 -8.22
CA ILE A 105 -1.02 6.05 -6.94
C ILE A 105 -0.17 7.08 -6.19
N THR A 106 -0.82 8.06 -5.58
CA THR A 106 -0.22 8.87 -4.51
C THR A 106 -1.24 9.09 -3.40
N VAL A 107 -0.77 9.18 -2.16
CA VAL A 107 -1.63 9.17 -0.98
C VAL A 107 -1.11 10.18 0.03
N ALA A 108 -2.02 10.98 0.60
CA ALA A 108 -1.80 11.70 1.84
C ALA A 108 -2.49 10.94 2.98
N ASN A 109 -1.70 10.51 3.96
CA ASN A 109 -2.17 9.87 5.18
C ASN A 109 -1.21 10.23 6.33
N ASN A 110 -1.78 10.40 7.53
CA ASN A 110 -1.08 10.82 8.73
C ASN A 110 -0.95 9.68 9.75
N GLU A 111 -1.21 8.43 9.35
CA GLU A 111 -1.01 7.26 10.20
C GLU A 111 0.38 6.67 9.98
N PHE A 112 1.06 6.30 11.06
CA PHE A 112 2.37 5.66 10.99
C PHE A 112 2.32 4.38 10.16
N GLY A 113 3.30 4.23 9.25
CA GLY A 113 3.41 3.05 8.40
C GLY A 113 2.17 2.81 7.51
N TRP A 114 1.35 3.84 7.23
CA TRP A 114 0.12 3.71 6.46
C TRP A 114 0.23 2.91 5.15
N PRO A 115 1.36 2.86 4.40
CA PRO A 115 1.41 2.04 3.19
C PRO A 115 1.23 0.54 3.47
N ARG A 116 1.49 0.09 4.70
CA ARG A 116 1.17 -1.27 5.19
C ARG A 116 -0.23 -1.43 5.76
N LEU A 117 -0.95 -0.34 5.98
CA LEU A 117 -2.34 -0.34 6.41
C LEU A 117 -3.32 -0.27 5.23
N LEU A 118 -2.86 0.14 4.05
CA LEU A 118 -3.67 0.08 2.83
C LEU A 118 -3.45 -1.25 2.14
N ARG A 119 -4.52 -2.04 1.96
CA ARG A 119 -4.46 -3.35 1.30
C ARG A 119 -4.94 -3.26 -0.14
N LEU A 120 -4.03 -3.47 -1.09
CA LEU A 120 -4.33 -3.54 -2.52
C LEU A 120 -4.78 -4.95 -2.89
N ARG A 121 -5.93 -5.04 -3.55
CA ARG A 121 -6.49 -6.31 -4.05
C ARG A 121 -6.89 -6.21 -5.52
N VAL A 122 -6.53 -7.21 -6.32
CA VAL A 122 -6.95 -7.34 -7.74
C VAL A 122 -7.67 -8.67 -7.93
N TYR A 123 -8.85 -8.61 -8.55
CA TYR A 123 -9.71 -9.75 -8.82
C TYR A 123 -9.95 -9.86 -10.33
N TYR A 124 -9.83 -11.08 -10.87
CA TYR A 124 -10.12 -11.34 -12.28
C TYR A 124 -11.39 -12.14 -12.47
N ASP A 125 -12.13 -11.82 -13.53
CA ASP A 125 -13.15 -12.66 -14.15
C ASP A 125 -14.26 -13.17 -13.20
N GLY A 126 -14.54 -12.39 -12.14
CA GLY A 126 -15.57 -12.68 -11.15
C GLY A 126 -15.13 -13.58 -9.99
N HIS A 127 -13.85 -13.95 -9.90
CA HIS A 127 -13.31 -14.70 -8.77
C HIS A 127 -13.39 -13.89 -7.46
N LYS A 128 -13.69 -14.59 -6.36
CA LYS A 128 -13.77 -13.99 -5.01
C LYS A 128 -12.42 -13.92 -4.32
N THR A 129 -11.52 -14.84 -4.63
CA THR A 129 -10.14 -14.78 -4.14
C THR A 129 -9.37 -13.76 -4.99
N PRO A 130 -8.70 -12.77 -4.38
CA PRO A 130 -7.87 -11.84 -5.10
C PRO A 130 -6.58 -12.54 -5.62
N SER A 131 -6.17 -12.23 -6.84
CA SER A 131 -4.89 -12.68 -7.41
C SER A 131 -3.71 -11.81 -6.97
N VAL A 132 -3.97 -10.51 -6.72
CA VAL A 132 -3.03 -9.63 -6.02
C VAL A 132 -3.59 -9.35 -4.65
N ASP A 133 -2.83 -9.61 -3.59
CA ASP A 133 -3.24 -9.38 -2.21
C ASP A 133 -2.04 -8.98 -1.35
N SER A 134 -1.84 -7.68 -1.19
CA SER A 134 -0.64 -7.11 -0.60
C SER A 134 -0.92 -5.77 0.10
N PRO A 135 -0.17 -5.39 1.15
CA PRO A 135 -0.05 -3.99 1.51
C PRO A 135 0.43 -3.16 0.32
N LEU A 136 -0.06 -1.93 0.24
CA LEU A 136 0.16 -1.03 -0.88
C LEU A 136 1.65 -0.73 -1.03
N GLY A 137 2.34 -0.35 0.05
CA GLY A 137 3.77 -0.01 0.02
C GLY A 137 4.62 -1.15 -0.53
N ASP A 138 4.53 -2.34 0.09
CA ASP A 138 5.34 -3.49 -0.30
C ASP A 138 5.06 -3.97 -1.74
N PHE A 139 3.85 -3.78 -2.26
CA PHE A 139 3.54 -4.05 -3.67
C PHE A 139 4.34 -3.16 -4.63
N PHE A 140 4.60 -1.91 -4.23
CA PHE A 140 5.42 -0.94 -4.96
C PHE A 140 6.91 -1.00 -4.58
N GLY A 141 7.41 -2.18 -4.20
CA GLY A 141 8.86 -2.43 -4.23
C GLY A 141 9.63 -1.99 -2.99
N VAL A 142 8.98 -1.31 -2.04
CA VAL A 142 9.59 -0.84 -0.79
C VAL A 142 8.85 -1.46 0.40
N ALA A 143 9.55 -2.30 1.15
CA ALA A 143 9.01 -2.95 2.34
C ALA A 143 8.83 -1.96 3.51
N HIS A 144 8.32 -2.47 4.64
CA HIS A 144 8.14 -1.74 5.92
C HIS A 144 7.12 -0.61 5.90
N GLY A 145 6.45 -0.41 4.77
CA GLY A 145 5.60 0.76 4.58
C GLY A 145 6.42 2.06 4.57
N SER A 146 7.70 1.97 4.27
CA SER A 146 8.60 3.12 4.15
C SER A 146 8.40 3.82 2.81
N GLU A 147 8.57 5.14 2.79
CA GLU A 147 8.55 5.94 1.56
C GLU A 147 9.99 6.20 1.12
N ARG A 148 10.40 5.54 0.03
CA ARG A 148 11.73 5.64 -0.58
C ARG A 148 11.59 5.73 -2.10
N ASP A 149 12.53 6.41 -2.74
CA ASP A 149 12.62 6.37 -4.19
C ASP A 149 13.09 4.98 -4.64
N LEU A 150 12.56 4.53 -5.78
CA LEU A 150 12.92 3.27 -6.42
C LEU A 150 12.76 3.44 -7.94
N ASN A 151 13.81 3.16 -8.69
CA ASN A 151 13.78 3.23 -10.15
C ASN A 151 14.08 1.86 -10.81
N SER A 152 13.04 1.05 -11.00
CA SER A 152 13.11 -0.23 -11.70
C SER A 152 12.23 -0.26 -12.95
N MET A 153 12.30 -1.34 -13.72
CA MET A 153 11.48 -1.49 -14.93
C MET A 153 10.01 -1.75 -14.64
N MET A 154 9.71 -2.50 -13.56
CA MET A 154 8.34 -2.93 -13.26
C MET A 154 7.64 -2.01 -12.27
N ILE A 155 8.41 -1.38 -11.39
CA ILE A 155 7.94 -0.44 -10.38
C ILE A 155 8.82 0.81 -10.41
N ARG A 156 8.19 1.98 -10.28
CA ARG A 156 8.89 3.24 -10.09
C ARG A 156 8.21 4.08 -9.03
N ASP A 157 8.95 4.34 -7.98
CA ASP A 157 8.57 5.24 -6.90
C ASP A 157 9.48 6.46 -6.96
N SER A 158 8.87 7.65 -7.06
CA SER A 158 9.60 8.92 -7.13
C SER A 158 8.98 9.94 -6.19
N SER A 159 9.57 11.14 -6.11
CA SER A 159 9.13 12.18 -5.16
C SER A 159 9.25 11.69 -3.72
N LEU A 160 10.39 11.08 -3.37
CA LEU A 160 10.69 10.52 -2.06
C LEU A 160 9.74 9.37 -1.68
N GLY A 161 9.37 8.54 -2.66
CA GLY A 161 8.45 7.41 -2.47
C GLY A 161 6.95 7.73 -2.51
N ARG A 162 6.57 9.00 -2.76
CA ARG A 162 5.15 9.42 -2.80
C ARG A 162 4.44 9.01 -4.08
N ALA A 163 5.14 9.06 -5.22
CA ALA A 163 4.57 8.83 -6.55
C ALA A 163 4.85 7.40 -7.02
N ARG A 164 3.89 6.50 -6.77
CA ARG A 164 4.04 5.06 -6.96
C ARG A 164 3.51 4.62 -8.32
N ASN A 165 4.34 3.95 -9.12
CA ASN A 165 3.98 3.51 -10.47
C ASN A 165 4.25 2.03 -10.62
N SER A 166 3.29 1.30 -11.19
CA SER A 166 3.43 -0.11 -11.53
C SER A 166 3.16 -0.30 -13.02
N TYR A 167 4.05 -1.04 -13.67
CA TYR A 167 3.98 -1.38 -15.09
C TYR A 167 3.75 -2.88 -15.34
N TRP A 168 3.40 -3.63 -14.30
CA TRP A 168 3.04 -5.05 -14.41
C TRP A 168 1.82 -5.22 -15.34
N PRO A 169 1.94 -5.98 -16.44
CA PRO A 169 0.78 -6.31 -17.27
C PRO A 169 -0.21 -7.21 -16.52
N MET A 170 -1.46 -6.76 -16.33
CA MET A 170 -2.49 -7.54 -15.63
C MET A 170 -3.63 -7.91 -16.58
N PRO A 171 -3.50 -9.01 -17.34
CA PRO A 171 -4.52 -9.43 -18.30
C PRO A 171 -5.75 -10.05 -17.62
N TYR A 172 -6.92 -9.87 -18.24
CA TYR A 172 -8.20 -10.42 -17.80
C TYR A 172 -9.10 -10.71 -19.00
N ARG A 173 -9.97 -11.73 -18.88
CA ARG A 173 -10.76 -12.22 -20.04
C ARG A 173 -12.18 -11.67 -20.06
N LYS A 174 -12.76 -11.41 -18.90
CA LYS A 174 -14.14 -11.00 -18.69
C LYS A 174 -14.25 -9.73 -17.85
N ALA A 175 -13.45 -9.60 -16.80
CA ALA A 175 -13.47 -8.43 -15.93
C ALA A 175 -12.21 -8.33 -15.06
N CYS A 176 -11.88 -7.12 -14.62
CA CYS A 176 -10.89 -6.86 -13.60
C CYS A 176 -11.45 -5.85 -12.59
N ARG A 177 -11.39 -6.22 -11.31
CA ARG A 177 -11.73 -5.33 -10.20
C ARG A 177 -10.47 -5.06 -9.37
N ILE A 178 -10.15 -3.80 -9.16
CA ILE A 178 -9.03 -3.35 -8.33
C ILE A 178 -9.60 -2.57 -7.16
N THR A 179 -9.21 -2.93 -5.94
CA THR A 179 -9.68 -2.30 -4.71
C THR A 179 -8.53 -1.97 -3.78
N VAL A 180 -8.68 -0.90 -3.00
CA VAL A 180 -7.82 -0.60 -1.84
C VAL A 180 -8.68 -0.49 -0.60
N THR A 181 -8.35 -1.25 0.43
CA THR A 181 -9.00 -1.18 1.74
C THR A 181 -8.11 -0.45 2.71
N ASN A 182 -8.67 0.54 3.43
CA ASN A 182 -7.99 1.16 4.55
C ASN A 182 -8.17 0.28 5.80
N GLU A 183 -7.12 -0.39 6.25
CA GLU A 183 -7.18 -1.25 7.44
C GLU A 183 -6.67 -0.55 8.71
N GLY A 184 -6.19 0.70 8.57
CA GLY A 184 -5.75 1.56 9.65
C GLY A 184 -6.90 2.17 10.46
N ASP A 185 -6.53 2.97 11.44
CA ASP A 185 -7.43 3.66 12.36
C ASP A 185 -7.72 5.11 11.97
N ARG A 186 -6.96 5.67 11.02
CA ARG A 186 -7.15 7.04 10.52
C ARG A 186 -7.70 7.03 9.10
N ILE A 187 -8.39 8.11 8.74
CA ILE A 187 -8.87 8.32 7.37
C ILE A 187 -7.70 8.55 6.43
N VAL A 188 -7.76 7.94 5.23
CA VAL A 188 -6.95 8.37 4.10
C VAL A 188 -7.54 9.67 3.56
N SER A 189 -6.86 10.79 3.78
CA SER A 189 -7.41 12.12 3.48
C SER A 189 -7.43 12.42 1.99
N MET A 190 -6.42 11.96 1.25
CA MET A 190 -6.32 12.17 -0.19
C MET A 190 -5.69 10.94 -0.85
N PHE A 191 -6.47 10.18 -1.61
CA PHE A 191 -6.04 9.00 -2.35
C PHE A 191 -6.23 9.25 -3.84
N TYR A 192 -5.13 9.41 -4.56
CA TYR A 192 -5.09 9.66 -5.98
C TYR A 192 -4.72 8.40 -6.73
N TYR A 193 -5.33 8.17 -7.89
CA TYR A 193 -4.92 7.05 -8.72
C TYR A 193 -5.23 7.22 -10.21
N HIS A 194 -4.46 6.50 -11.02
CA HIS A 194 -4.75 6.15 -12.41
C HIS A 194 -4.64 4.64 -12.57
N VAL A 195 -5.62 4.04 -13.22
CA VAL A 195 -5.59 2.66 -13.71
C VAL A 195 -5.75 2.71 -15.22
N ASP A 196 -4.64 2.60 -15.93
CA ASP A 196 -4.59 2.57 -17.40
C ASP A 196 -4.73 1.14 -17.91
N TYR A 197 -5.61 0.94 -18.87
CA TYR A 197 -5.87 -0.38 -19.43
C TYR A 197 -6.18 -0.34 -20.92
N ARG A 198 -6.05 -1.52 -21.54
CA ARG A 198 -6.32 -1.74 -22.96
C ARG A 198 -7.45 -2.76 -23.09
N ASN A 199 -8.41 -2.48 -23.97
CA ASN A 199 -9.42 -3.45 -24.37
C ASN A 199 -9.02 -4.15 -25.67
N TYR A 200 -9.19 -5.45 -25.69
CA TYR A 200 -8.93 -6.33 -26.83
C TYR A 200 -10.23 -7.01 -27.24
N ALA A 201 -10.35 -7.36 -28.53
CA ALA A 201 -11.45 -8.19 -28.99
C ALA A 201 -11.42 -9.59 -28.32
N ALA A 202 -10.22 -10.15 -28.19
CA ALA A 202 -9.94 -11.33 -27.40
C ALA A 202 -8.44 -11.35 -27.03
N LEU A 203 -8.12 -11.90 -25.87
CA LEU A 203 -6.74 -12.25 -25.52
C LEU A 203 -6.38 -13.65 -26.06
N PRO A 204 -5.11 -13.91 -26.40
CA PRO A 204 -4.61 -15.25 -26.66
C PRO A 204 -4.93 -16.23 -25.51
N SER A 205 -5.20 -17.48 -25.85
CA SER A 205 -5.67 -18.49 -24.89
C SER A 205 -4.63 -18.87 -23.84
N ASP A 206 -3.36 -18.67 -24.14
CA ASP A 206 -2.19 -18.97 -23.30
C ASP A 206 -1.77 -17.83 -22.36
N ILE A 207 -2.41 -16.66 -22.41
CA ILE A 207 -2.13 -15.57 -21.48
C ILE A 207 -2.55 -15.95 -20.05
N ALA A 208 -1.59 -15.91 -19.12
CA ALA A 208 -1.76 -16.16 -17.69
C ALA A 208 -2.18 -14.89 -16.91
N TYR A 209 -2.76 -15.05 -15.72
CA TYR A 209 -3.10 -13.92 -14.84
C TYR A 209 -1.90 -13.52 -13.98
N PHE A 210 -1.73 -12.22 -13.78
CA PHE A 210 -0.73 -11.68 -12.85
C PHE A 210 -1.16 -11.88 -11.41
N HIS A 211 -0.22 -12.18 -10.52
CA HIS A 211 -0.46 -12.37 -9.12
C HIS A 211 0.63 -11.70 -8.29
N ALA A 212 0.25 -11.24 -7.10
CA ALA A 212 1.20 -10.82 -6.08
C ALA A 212 0.66 -11.14 -4.69
N TYR A 213 1.50 -11.63 -3.78
CA TYR A 213 1.05 -12.11 -2.48
C TYR A 213 2.01 -11.72 -1.37
N TYR A 214 1.46 -11.11 -0.31
CA TYR A 214 2.21 -10.72 0.87
C TYR A 214 2.28 -11.83 1.92
N ARG A 215 3.47 -12.00 2.49
CA ARG A 215 3.74 -12.88 3.62
C ARG A 215 4.68 -12.21 4.62
N GLN A 216 4.64 -12.66 5.87
CA GLN A 216 5.61 -12.29 6.91
C GLN A 216 5.77 -13.42 7.94
N GLU A 217 6.92 -13.42 8.62
CA GLU A 217 7.19 -14.22 9.82
C GLU A 217 7.93 -13.34 10.84
N ARG A 218 7.35 -13.23 12.04
CA ARG A 218 7.82 -12.33 13.10
C ARG A 218 7.70 -13.01 14.46
N PRO A 219 8.76 -13.65 14.97
CA PRO A 219 10.05 -13.88 14.31
C PRO A 219 9.98 -14.92 13.18
N ALA A 220 11.02 -14.97 12.34
CA ALA A 220 11.29 -16.12 11.46
C ALA A 220 11.36 -17.42 12.29
N ARG A 221 10.82 -18.51 11.76
CA ARG A 221 10.62 -19.76 12.52
C ARG A 221 11.87 -20.63 12.50
N ALA A 222 12.49 -20.84 13.66
CA ALA A 222 13.63 -21.74 13.79
C ALA A 222 13.35 -23.15 13.21
N GLY A 223 14.35 -23.72 12.52
CA GLY A 223 14.29 -25.00 11.83
C GLY A 223 13.55 -24.99 10.48
N HIS A 224 13.15 -23.82 9.98
CA HIS A 224 12.39 -23.68 8.73
C HIS A 224 12.85 -22.47 7.92
N ASN A 225 13.05 -22.66 6.62
CA ASN A 225 13.32 -21.53 5.71
C ASN A 225 12.13 -20.57 5.66
N TYR A 226 12.41 -19.27 5.54
CA TYR A 226 11.37 -18.27 5.31
C TYR A 226 10.75 -18.47 3.92
N GLU A 227 9.47 -18.83 3.89
CA GLU A 227 8.74 -19.06 2.66
C GLU A 227 8.29 -17.72 2.04
N PHE A 228 8.66 -17.46 0.79
CA PHE A 228 8.08 -16.36 0.00
C PHE A 228 6.71 -16.77 -0.56
N LEU A 229 6.64 -17.97 -1.15
CA LEU A 229 5.48 -18.45 -1.90
C LEU A 229 5.45 -19.98 -1.97
N ASN A 230 4.25 -20.56 -1.83
CA ASN A 230 4.01 -22.00 -1.98
C ASN A 230 2.66 -22.23 -2.67
N ILE A 231 2.72 -22.59 -3.95
CA ILE A 231 1.55 -22.59 -4.84
C ILE A 231 1.53 -23.79 -5.77
N ARG A 232 0.36 -24.00 -6.38
CA ARG A 232 0.08 -25.05 -7.37
C ARG A 232 -0.52 -24.43 -8.62
N GLY A 233 -0.09 -24.89 -9.78
CA GLY A 233 -0.60 -24.41 -11.05
C GLY A 233 0.44 -24.53 -12.15
N THR A 234 0.15 -23.91 -13.29
CA THR A 234 1.10 -23.77 -14.40
C THR A 234 1.36 -22.28 -14.61
N GLY A 235 2.61 -21.87 -14.55
CA GLY A 235 2.98 -20.46 -14.51
C GLY A 235 4.47 -20.22 -14.48
N HIS A 236 4.85 -19.02 -14.07
CA HIS A 236 6.24 -18.64 -13.84
C HIS A 236 6.34 -17.51 -12.81
N TYR A 237 7.34 -17.61 -11.93
CA TYR A 237 7.71 -16.60 -10.95
C TYR A 237 8.45 -15.44 -11.64
N VAL A 238 8.14 -14.21 -11.25
CA VAL A 238 8.71 -12.99 -11.88
C VAL A 238 9.28 -11.98 -10.90
N GLY A 239 9.21 -12.22 -9.59
CA GLY A 239 9.95 -11.38 -8.67
C GLY A 239 9.60 -11.49 -7.20
N THR A 240 10.44 -10.88 -6.39
CA THR A 240 10.34 -10.81 -4.93
C THR A 240 10.68 -9.41 -4.48
N VAL A 241 9.89 -8.86 -3.57
CA VAL A 241 10.30 -7.78 -2.66
C VAL A 241 10.47 -8.42 -1.29
N MET A 242 11.59 -8.21 -0.63
CA MET A 242 11.88 -8.75 0.70
C MET A 242 12.23 -7.61 1.66
N GLY A 243 11.63 -7.67 2.85
CA GLY A 243 11.92 -6.76 3.94
C GLY A 243 12.40 -7.53 5.18
N VAL A 244 13.48 -7.05 5.79
CA VAL A 244 14.01 -7.59 7.07
C VAL A 244 14.12 -6.48 8.10
N ILE A 245 13.70 -6.76 9.34
CA ILE A 245 14.02 -5.94 10.52
C ILE A 245 14.89 -6.79 11.44
N GLN A 246 16.10 -6.30 11.71
CA GLN A 246 17.06 -7.01 12.54
C GLN A 246 16.70 -6.95 14.01
N THR A 247 16.60 -8.11 14.64
CA THR A 247 16.46 -8.28 16.09
C THR A 247 17.81 -8.49 16.78
N GLN A 248 18.86 -8.80 16.00
CA GLN A 248 20.23 -9.04 16.47
C GLN A 248 21.25 -8.16 15.74
N LEU A 249 22.39 -7.95 16.38
CA LEU A 249 23.56 -7.23 15.81
C LEU A 249 24.22 -8.09 14.72
N SER A 250 24.97 -7.46 13.80
CA SER A 250 25.73 -8.08 12.69
C SER A 250 24.87 -8.56 11.52
N TRP A 251 25.53 -8.89 10.40
CA TRP A 251 24.93 -9.27 9.12
C TRP A 251 23.90 -10.40 9.23
N PHE A 252 22.73 -10.21 8.60
CA PHE A 252 21.62 -11.16 8.63
C PHE A 252 21.55 -12.09 7.41
N GLY A 253 22.25 -11.74 6.32
CA GLY A 253 21.90 -12.18 4.98
C GLY A 253 22.79 -13.29 4.42
N GLU A 254 23.33 -14.18 5.25
CA GLU A 254 24.11 -15.32 4.74
C GLU A 254 23.21 -16.44 4.18
N GLY A 255 21.90 -16.38 4.44
CA GLY A 255 20.97 -17.43 4.03
C GLY A 255 20.76 -17.53 2.52
N ASP A 256 20.80 -18.76 2.01
CA ASP A 256 20.65 -19.10 0.60
C ASP A 256 19.19 -19.00 0.14
N ASP A 257 18.93 -18.62 -1.12
CA ASP A 257 17.61 -18.74 -1.75
C ASP A 257 17.37 -20.15 -2.32
N LEU A 258 16.13 -20.64 -2.24
CA LEU A 258 15.78 -22.00 -2.66
C LEU A 258 14.47 -22.03 -3.44
N PHE A 259 14.48 -22.77 -4.56
CA PHE A 259 13.28 -23.03 -5.36
C PHE A 259 13.08 -24.53 -5.60
N TYR A 260 11.96 -25.05 -5.13
CA TYR A 260 11.49 -26.41 -5.43
C TYR A 260 10.37 -26.32 -6.46
N ILE A 261 10.64 -26.80 -7.66
CA ILE A 261 9.75 -26.70 -8.81
C ILE A 261 9.11 -28.06 -9.05
N ASP A 262 7.80 -28.06 -9.29
CA ASP A 262 7.04 -29.26 -9.67
C ASP A 262 7.17 -30.44 -8.70
N GLY A 263 7.27 -30.15 -7.40
CA GLY A 263 7.32 -31.15 -6.33
C GLY A 263 8.64 -31.91 -6.26
N ALA A 264 9.72 -31.34 -6.81
CA ALA A 264 11.06 -31.88 -6.69
C ALA A 264 11.44 -32.09 -5.20
N LYS A 265 12.21 -33.15 -4.94
CA LYS A 265 12.68 -33.48 -3.58
C LYS A 265 13.89 -32.65 -3.13
N GLN A 266 14.58 -32.05 -4.08
CA GLN A 266 15.74 -31.20 -3.88
C GLN A 266 15.49 -29.88 -4.61
N PRO A 267 16.02 -28.76 -4.10
CA PRO A 267 15.89 -27.48 -4.77
C PRO A 267 16.59 -27.54 -6.12
N GLN A 268 15.96 -27.00 -7.16
CA GLN A 268 16.54 -26.93 -8.51
C GLN A 268 17.31 -25.63 -8.73
N ILE A 269 16.98 -24.60 -7.94
CA ILE A 269 17.75 -23.37 -7.80
C ILE A 269 18.11 -23.27 -6.33
N TYR A 270 19.39 -23.08 -6.08
CA TYR A 270 20.00 -23.03 -4.76
C TYR A 270 21.04 -21.90 -4.78
N GLY A 271 20.90 -20.96 -3.86
CA GLY A 271 21.67 -19.73 -3.75
C GLY A 271 22.99 -19.87 -2.99
N THR A 272 23.55 -18.71 -2.63
CA THR A 272 24.80 -18.58 -1.86
C THR A 272 24.77 -17.51 -0.76
N GLY A 273 23.67 -16.75 -0.67
CA GLY A 273 23.51 -15.63 0.24
C GLY A 273 22.30 -14.78 -0.15
N SER A 274 21.79 -14.00 0.79
CA SER A 274 20.62 -13.14 0.57
C SER A 274 20.99 -11.94 -0.29
N GLU A 275 22.15 -11.31 -0.06
CA GLU A 275 22.67 -10.25 -0.92
C GLU A 275 22.95 -10.74 -2.33
N ASP A 276 23.48 -11.96 -2.44
CA ASP A 276 23.79 -12.61 -3.71
C ASP A 276 22.51 -12.84 -4.52
N TYR A 277 21.43 -13.28 -3.86
CA TYR A 277 20.12 -13.42 -4.49
C TYR A 277 19.63 -12.09 -5.08
N PHE A 278 19.92 -10.95 -4.43
CA PHE A 278 19.57 -9.62 -4.93
C PHE A 278 20.62 -9.02 -5.88
N ASN A 279 21.61 -9.81 -6.31
CA ASN A 279 22.70 -9.42 -7.20
C ASN A 279 23.58 -8.27 -6.65
N ASP A 280 23.71 -8.16 -5.33
CA ASP A 280 24.79 -7.42 -4.68
C ASP A 280 25.87 -8.40 -4.21
N ALA A 281 26.88 -7.94 -3.47
CA ALA A 281 27.87 -8.81 -2.84
C ALA A 281 28.54 -8.11 -1.65
N TRP A 282 28.95 -8.88 -0.64
CA TRP A 282 29.58 -8.37 0.58
C TRP A 282 28.65 -7.40 1.33
N GLY A 283 27.42 -7.86 1.56
CA GLY A 283 26.34 -7.06 2.13
C GLY A 283 25.61 -6.17 1.13
N LEU A 284 24.48 -5.62 1.57
CA LEU A 284 23.59 -4.76 0.79
C LEU A 284 23.88 -3.27 1.02
N ARG A 285 23.61 -2.44 0.01
CA ARG A 285 23.69 -0.97 0.12
C ARG A 285 22.57 -0.27 -0.66
N ASP A 286 22.25 0.95 -0.25
CA ASP A 286 21.26 1.79 -0.95
C ASP A 286 21.58 1.86 -2.45
N SER A 287 20.69 1.28 -3.26
CA SER A 287 20.86 1.17 -4.71
C SER A 287 19.53 0.86 -5.38
N ASP A 288 19.39 1.25 -6.64
CA ASP A 288 18.32 0.78 -7.50
C ASP A 288 18.84 0.44 -8.90
N GLY A 289 18.04 -0.33 -9.63
CA GLY A 289 18.35 -0.80 -10.96
C GLY A 289 17.14 -1.40 -11.68
N PRO A 290 17.24 -1.62 -13.00
CA PRO A 290 16.14 -2.12 -13.81
C PRO A 290 15.48 -3.40 -13.26
N TRP A 291 16.29 -4.33 -12.74
CA TRP A 291 15.86 -5.67 -12.34
C TRP A 291 16.09 -5.98 -10.87
N THR A 292 17.10 -5.40 -10.24
CA THR A 292 17.39 -5.60 -8.81
C THR A 292 17.77 -4.29 -8.15
N GLY A 293 17.66 -4.24 -6.81
CA GLY A 293 18.08 -3.10 -6.02
C GLY A 293 17.67 -3.22 -4.55
N THR A 294 18.20 -2.31 -3.75
CA THR A 294 17.96 -2.20 -2.30
C THR A 294 17.59 -0.75 -1.97
N PRO A 295 16.30 -0.37 -2.05
CA PRO A 295 15.84 0.99 -1.74
C PRO A 295 16.02 1.39 -0.26
N MET A 296 16.36 0.46 0.63
CA MET A 296 16.66 0.77 2.03
C MET A 296 17.67 -0.21 2.64
N ALA A 297 18.79 0.32 3.11
CA ALA A 297 19.85 -0.38 3.82
C ALA A 297 20.34 0.40 5.06
N GLU A 298 19.79 0.09 6.25
CA GLU A 298 20.08 0.84 7.50
C GLU A 298 21.25 0.28 8.33
N GLY A 299 22.04 -0.63 7.75
CA GLY A 299 23.20 -1.26 8.40
C GLY A 299 22.84 -2.43 9.33
N GLU A 300 23.79 -2.86 10.14
CA GLU A 300 23.72 -4.15 10.85
C GLU A 300 23.38 -4.05 12.35
N ARG A 301 22.69 -2.98 12.76
CA ARG A 301 22.29 -2.78 14.16
C ARG A 301 20.97 -3.49 14.45
N ARG A 302 20.67 -3.67 15.74
CA ARG A 302 19.31 -4.04 16.16
C ARG A 302 18.35 -2.91 15.77
N GLY A 303 17.20 -3.26 15.21
CA GLY A 303 16.23 -2.34 14.64
C GLY A 303 16.52 -1.92 13.20
N SER A 304 17.73 -2.17 12.66
CA SER A 304 18.02 -1.80 11.29
C SER A 304 17.09 -2.51 10.30
N ARG A 305 16.56 -1.72 9.35
CA ARG A 305 15.61 -2.18 8.35
C ARG A 305 16.27 -2.30 6.99
N TRP A 306 15.86 -3.34 6.27
CA TRP A 306 16.31 -3.65 4.93
C TRP A 306 15.13 -3.85 4.01
N SER A 307 15.18 -3.32 2.80
CA SER A 307 14.22 -3.60 1.73
C SER A 307 14.99 -3.84 0.44
N ALA A 308 14.84 -5.01 -0.17
CA ALA A 308 15.46 -5.38 -1.42
C ALA A 308 14.43 -5.98 -2.39
N TYR A 309 14.66 -5.81 -3.70
CA TYR A 309 13.81 -6.39 -4.74
C TYR A 309 14.64 -7.08 -5.83
N ARG A 310 14.06 -8.13 -6.41
CA ARG A 310 14.54 -8.78 -7.62
C ARG A 310 13.38 -9.13 -8.53
N TRP A 311 13.45 -8.67 -9.78
CA TRP A 311 12.53 -8.94 -10.86
C TRP A 311 13.10 -10.02 -11.78
N HIS A 312 12.58 -11.24 -11.68
CA HIS A 312 12.84 -12.36 -12.60
C HIS A 312 12.09 -12.17 -13.94
N VAL A 313 12.19 -10.97 -14.51
CA VAL A 313 11.60 -10.62 -15.82
C VAL A 313 12.46 -11.11 -16.98
N PRO A 314 13.80 -10.89 -17.01
CA PRO A 314 14.64 -11.49 -18.04
C PRO A 314 14.85 -13.00 -17.85
N ASP A 315 14.66 -13.51 -16.63
CA ASP A 315 14.97 -14.89 -16.19
C ASP A 315 13.81 -15.54 -15.38
N PRO A 316 12.58 -15.61 -15.90
CA PRO A 316 11.43 -16.12 -15.15
C PRO A 316 11.59 -17.59 -14.76
N ILE A 317 11.19 -17.93 -13.53
CA ILE A 317 11.29 -19.31 -13.00
C ILE A 317 9.98 -20.04 -13.29
N ALA A 318 9.98 -20.87 -14.34
CA ALA A 318 8.80 -21.58 -14.82
C ALA A 318 8.45 -22.81 -13.98
N PHE A 319 7.16 -23.09 -13.84
CA PHE A 319 6.62 -24.28 -13.17
C PHE A 319 5.38 -24.81 -13.89
N LYS A 320 5.18 -26.13 -13.89
CA LYS A 320 4.05 -26.78 -14.58
C LYS A 320 2.93 -27.24 -13.65
N THR A 321 3.27 -27.55 -12.41
CA THR A 321 2.38 -28.14 -11.41
C THR A 321 2.46 -27.44 -10.05
N SER A 322 3.63 -26.96 -9.62
CA SER A 322 3.79 -26.27 -8.33
C SER A 322 5.10 -25.51 -8.22
N LEU A 323 5.13 -24.53 -7.34
CA LEU A 323 6.34 -23.80 -6.95
C LEU A 323 6.35 -23.62 -5.43
N TRP A 324 7.48 -23.98 -4.80
CA TRP A 324 7.86 -23.43 -3.50
C TRP A 324 9.10 -22.55 -3.71
N ALA A 325 9.06 -21.34 -3.18
CA ALA A 325 10.14 -20.36 -3.21
C ALA A 325 10.34 -19.77 -1.81
N GLY A 326 11.59 -19.64 -1.38
CA GLY A 326 11.93 -19.10 -0.08
C GLY A 326 13.42 -18.87 0.09
N ILE A 327 13.82 -18.54 1.30
CA ILE A 327 15.21 -18.21 1.65
C ILE A 327 15.52 -18.69 3.07
N GLU A 328 16.74 -19.08 3.32
CA GLU A 328 17.21 -19.32 4.69
C GLU A 328 17.30 -17.99 5.45
N HIS A 329 17.10 -18.03 6.76
CA HIS A 329 17.23 -16.85 7.63
C HIS A 329 18.46 -17.02 8.53
N ALA A 330 19.63 -17.25 7.91
CA ALA A 330 20.90 -17.47 8.61
C ALA A 330 21.84 -16.27 8.47
N GLY A 331 22.63 -16.00 9.50
CA GLY A 331 23.64 -14.94 9.47
C GLY A 331 24.58 -14.95 10.66
N TRP A 332 25.29 -13.84 10.83
CA TRP A 332 26.26 -13.65 11.91
C TRP A 332 25.57 -13.40 13.23
N THR A 333 26.04 -14.03 14.30
CA THR A 333 25.52 -13.81 15.66
C THR A 333 26.66 -13.46 16.59
N VAL A 334 26.34 -12.75 17.67
CA VAL A 334 27.32 -12.27 18.65
C VAL A 334 26.93 -12.64 20.07
N ASN A 335 27.92 -12.82 20.93
CA ASN A 335 27.74 -12.94 22.38
C ASN A 335 27.39 -11.56 22.99
N GLU A 336 27.03 -11.54 24.27
CA GLU A 336 26.67 -10.29 24.98
C GLU A 336 27.81 -9.26 24.99
N ASP A 337 29.07 -9.73 25.02
CA ASP A 337 30.28 -8.91 24.97
C ASP A 337 30.63 -8.39 23.56
N GLY A 338 29.83 -8.75 22.55
CA GLY A 338 30.02 -8.36 21.15
C GLY A 338 30.95 -9.28 20.35
N SER A 339 31.56 -10.30 20.97
CA SER A 339 32.38 -11.27 20.24
C SER A 339 31.53 -12.15 19.31
N VAL A 340 32.08 -12.53 18.15
CA VAL A 340 31.39 -13.40 17.18
C VAL A 340 31.10 -14.76 17.80
N ARG A 341 29.84 -15.20 17.71
CA ARG A 341 29.39 -16.53 18.11
C ARG A 341 29.33 -17.49 16.93
N SER A 342 28.73 -17.06 15.81
CA SER A 342 28.66 -17.81 14.56
C SER A 342 28.63 -16.84 13.39
N ALA A 343 29.07 -17.29 12.21
CA ALA A 343 28.87 -16.60 10.93
C ALA A 343 27.66 -17.15 10.16
N PHE A 344 27.09 -18.28 10.59
CA PHE A 344 26.00 -18.96 9.89
C PHE A 344 25.10 -19.65 10.91
N GLU A 345 24.30 -18.86 11.62
CA GLU A 345 23.30 -19.35 12.58
C GLU A 345 21.93 -18.79 12.22
N GLU A 346 20.87 -19.57 12.43
CA GLU A 346 19.49 -19.09 12.24
C GLU A 346 19.22 -17.87 13.13
N ARG A 347 18.73 -16.80 12.49
CA ARG A 347 18.41 -15.54 13.14
C ARG A 347 16.90 -15.36 13.27
N PRO A 348 16.39 -14.94 14.44
CA PRO A 348 14.96 -14.71 14.67
C PRO A 348 14.51 -13.34 14.15
N ASP A 349 15.16 -12.83 13.10
CA ASP A 349 14.83 -11.53 12.51
C ASP A 349 13.43 -11.55 11.89
N TYR A 350 12.86 -10.37 11.69
CA TYR A 350 11.49 -10.24 11.20
C TYR A 350 11.50 -10.13 9.69
N PHE A 351 11.01 -11.18 9.02
CA PHE A 351 10.96 -11.25 7.56
C PHE A 351 9.56 -10.90 7.06
N SER A 352 9.51 -10.25 5.91
CA SER A 352 8.30 -9.98 5.13
C SER A 352 8.64 -10.01 3.65
N SER A 353 7.67 -10.35 2.81
CA SER A 353 7.88 -10.39 1.37
C SER A 353 6.59 -10.19 0.57
N VAL A 354 6.74 -9.68 -0.65
CA VAL A 354 5.73 -9.80 -1.71
C VAL A 354 6.33 -10.62 -2.84
N ALA A 355 5.72 -11.77 -3.11
CA ALA A 355 6.06 -12.61 -4.25
C ALA A 355 5.20 -12.25 -5.45
N PHE A 356 5.78 -12.20 -6.65
CA PHE A 356 5.12 -11.83 -7.92
C PHE A 356 5.24 -12.96 -8.94
N TRP A 357 4.13 -13.33 -9.60
CA TRP A 357 4.13 -14.42 -10.58
C TRP A 357 2.99 -14.31 -11.60
N TYR A 358 3.06 -15.10 -12.66
CA TYR A 358 1.94 -15.33 -13.58
C TYR A 358 1.53 -16.80 -13.53
N GLN A 359 0.23 -17.09 -13.57
CA GLN A 359 -0.25 -18.47 -13.73
C GLN A 359 -1.61 -18.58 -14.41
N LYS A 360 -1.94 -19.79 -14.84
CA LYS A 360 -3.29 -20.14 -15.30
C LYS A 360 -4.24 -20.23 -14.11
N GLY A 361 -5.35 -19.49 -14.17
CA GLY A 361 -6.35 -19.43 -13.11
C GLY A 361 -5.89 -18.64 -11.88
N VAL A 362 -6.76 -18.57 -10.87
CA VAL A 362 -6.51 -17.87 -9.60
C VAL A 362 -5.97 -18.84 -8.56
N GLN A 363 -5.04 -18.38 -7.72
CA GLN A 363 -4.53 -19.19 -6.60
C GLN A 363 -5.50 -19.17 -5.42
N GLU A 364 -6.08 -20.31 -5.07
CA GLU A 364 -7.10 -20.40 -4.02
C GLU A 364 -6.62 -21.05 -2.72
N ASP A 365 -5.45 -21.66 -2.64
CA ASP A 365 -5.00 -22.40 -1.44
C ASP A 365 -4.05 -21.60 -0.53
N LEU A 366 -3.79 -20.32 -0.84
CA LEU A 366 -2.97 -19.45 -0.01
C LEU A 366 -3.73 -18.99 1.25
N PRO A 367 -3.06 -18.87 2.42
CA PRO A 367 -3.66 -18.34 3.63
C PRO A 367 -3.97 -16.84 3.50
N GLU A 368 -4.80 -16.31 4.40
CA GLU A 368 -5.08 -14.89 4.46
C GLU A 368 -3.83 -14.12 4.93
N PRO A 369 -3.38 -13.07 4.22
CA PRO A 369 -2.34 -12.17 4.70
C PRO A 369 -2.74 -11.54 6.04
N PRO A 370 -1.77 -11.24 6.93
CA PRO A 370 -2.06 -10.50 8.16
C PRO A 370 -2.77 -9.18 7.86
N TYR A 371 -3.70 -8.81 8.74
CA TYR A 371 -4.55 -7.64 8.56
C TYR A 371 -4.08 -6.45 9.39
N GLY A 372 -4.16 -5.25 8.82
CA GLY A 372 -3.98 -3.97 9.51
C GLY A 372 -2.67 -3.88 10.27
N ALA A 373 -2.76 -3.50 11.55
CA ALA A 373 -1.61 -3.29 12.43
C ALA A 373 -0.69 -4.52 12.54
N ALA A 374 -1.17 -5.75 12.32
CA ALA A 374 -0.31 -6.94 12.32
C ALA A 374 0.80 -6.87 11.26
N ARG A 375 0.67 -6.02 10.24
CA ARG A 375 1.71 -5.76 9.22
C ARG A 375 2.72 -4.68 9.64
N GLN A 376 2.42 -3.83 10.62
CA GLN A 376 3.40 -2.88 11.18
C GLN A 376 4.50 -3.61 11.95
N PRO A 377 5.74 -3.09 12.01
CA PRO A 377 6.91 -3.76 12.59
C PRO A 377 6.59 -4.60 13.84
N PHE A 378 5.98 -3.99 14.87
CA PHE A 378 5.55 -4.68 16.09
C PHE A 378 4.03 -4.67 16.30
N GLY A 379 3.27 -3.94 15.48
CA GLY A 379 1.81 -3.96 15.47
C GLY A 379 1.13 -3.30 16.67
N ASN A 380 1.89 -2.52 17.45
CA ASN A 380 1.43 -1.88 18.69
C ASN A 380 1.86 -0.41 18.79
N VAL A 381 2.05 0.25 17.64
CA VAL A 381 2.51 1.64 17.58
C VAL A 381 1.60 2.58 18.37
N LYS A 382 2.22 3.43 19.18
CA LYS A 382 1.58 4.57 19.82
C LYS A 382 2.16 5.84 19.23
N GLN A 383 1.35 6.51 18.41
CA GLN A 383 1.70 7.81 17.82
C GLN A 383 1.46 8.94 18.83
N ILE A 384 2.47 9.75 19.11
CA ILE A 384 2.42 10.89 20.03
C ILE A 384 2.46 12.17 19.21
N ALA A 385 1.35 12.91 19.24
CA ALA A 385 1.23 14.27 18.71
C ALA A 385 2.02 15.24 19.60
N VAL A 386 3.24 15.58 19.19
CA VAL A 386 4.18 16.38 19.99
C VAL A 386 3.87 17.87 19.99
N GLU A 387 3.06 18.34 19.04
CA GLU A 387 2.56 19.70 18.96
C GLU A 387 1.66 20.07 20.15
N ASP A 388 0.95 19.09 20.71
CA ASP A 388 0.09 19.28 21.89
C ASP A 388 0.91 19.54 23.16
N SER A 389 2.20 19.19 23.15
CA SER A 389 3.13 19.39 24.27
C SER A 389 3.81 20.77 24.27
N LEU A 390 3.44 21.70 23.38
CA LEU A 390 4.12 23.01 23.22
C LEU A 390 4.29 23.76 24.56
N ALA A 391 3.30 23.69 25.46
CA ALA A 391 3.35 24.38 26.76
C ALA A 391 4.48 23.90 27.69
N GLU A 392 4.95 22.67 27.48
CA GLU A 392 5.99 22.01 28.28
C GLU A 392 7.34 21.90 27.55
N VAL A 393 7.36 22.23 26.26
CA VAL A 393 8.57 22.21 25.44
C VAL A 393 9.53 23.33 25.87
N ALA A 394 10.79 22.96 26.09
CA ALA A 394 11.87 23.92 26.34
C ALA A 394 12.68 24.16 25.07
N ALA A 395 12.93 25.42 24.74
CA ALA A 395 13.81 25.81 23.63
C ALA A 395 14.93 26.73 24.12
N GLU A 396 16.16 26.47 23.67
CA GLU A 396 17.33 27.30 23.95
C GLU A 396 17.96 27.78 22.64
N ASN A 397 18.43 29.03 22.63
CA ASN A 397 18.97 29.70 21.44
C ASN A 397 18.03 29.62 20.20
N GLY A 398 16.73 29.67 20.45
CA GLY A 398 15.66 29.59 19.45
C GLY A 398 14.29 29.81 20.08
N LYS A 399 13.23 29.64 19.30
CA LYS A 399 11.84 29.73 19.76
C LYS A 399 11.02 28.55 19.24
N ALA A 400 10.34 27.83 20.14
CA ALA A 400 9.39 26.79 19.78
C ALA A 400 8.02 27.36 19.44
N SER A 401 7.34 26.78 18.45
CA SER A 401 5.96 27.10 18.05
C SER A 401 5.32 25.90 17.35
N VAL A 402 4.03 25.98 17.02
CA VAL A 402 3.35 24.99 16.18
C VAL A 402 2.99 25.61 14.84
N GLN A 403 3.43 24.99 13.75
CA GLN A 403 2.95 25.30 12.41
C GLN A 403 1.80 24.35 12.08
N ARG A 404 0.62 24.90 11.77
CA ARG A 404 -0.58 24.11 11.48
C ARG A 404 -0.73 23.86 9.99
N GLU A 405 -1.28 22.71 9.64
CA GLU A 405 -1.62 22.31 8.28
C GLU A 405 -0.47 22.41 7.24
N VAL A 406 0.77 22.18 7.67
CA VAL A 406 1.94 22.05 6.79
C VAL A 406 1.78 20.78 5.95
N ASP A 407 2.21 20.82 4.67
CA ASP A 407 2.29 19.68 3.74
C ASP A 407 1.19 18.60 3.92
N TRP A 408 0.06 18.79 3.22
CA TRP A 408 -1.11 17.89 3.29
C TRP A 408 -1.78 17.78 4.67
N ALA A 409 -1.85 18.91 5.38
CA ALA A 409 -2.59 19.07 6.64
C ALA A 409 -1.97 18.35 7.85
N LYS A 410 -0.64 18.38 7.96
CA LYS A 410 0.12 17.92 9.12
C LYS A 410 0.50 19.09 10.01
N ASP A 411 0.42 18.89 11.32
CA ASP A 411 0.88 19.89 12.28
C ASP A 411 2.33 19.58 12.66
N LEU A 412 3.15 20.62 12.79
CA LEU A 412 4.57 20.50 13.13
C LEU A 412 4.87 21.24 14.42
N LEU A 413 5.50 20.56 15.38
CA LEU A 413 6.28 21.24 16.40
C LEU A 413 7.56 21.78 15.74
N PHE A 414 7.72 23.10 15.80
CA PHE A 414 8.72 23.83 15.03
C PHE A 414 9.67 24.62 15.94
N LEU A 415 10.97 24.54 15.65
CA LEU A 415 12.01 25.35 16.26
C LEU A 415 12.54 26.39 15.25
N GLU A 416 12.29 27.66 15.54
CA GLU A 416 12.97 28.79 14.90
C GLU A 416 14.35 28.95 15.56
N ALA A 417 15.37 28.34 14.98
CA ALA A 417 16.71 28.24 15.56
C ALA A 417 17.59 29.44 15.15
N LYS A 418 18.36 29.98 16.09
CA LYS A 418 19.26 31.13 15.82
C LYS A 418 20.65 30.73 15.32
N GLY A 419 21.00 29.45 15.35
CA GLY A 419 22.30 28.96 14.92
C GLY A 419 22.65 27.60 15.53
N ALA A 420 23.87 27.12 15.24
CA ALA A 420 24.43 25.94 15.90
C ALA A 420 24.41 26.09 17.43
N GLY A 421 24.12 24.99 18.14
CA GLY A 421 23.89 24.96 19.58
C GLY A 421 22.46 25.30 20.01
N ALA A 422 21.57 25.71 19.09
CA ALA A 422 20.13 25.76 19.37
C ALA A 422 19.61 24.36 19.69
N LYS A 423 18.66 24.27 20.62
CA LYS A 423 18.04 22.98 20.97
C LYS A 423 16.58 23.13 21.36
N ILE A 424 15.84 22.04 21.16
CA ILE A 424 14.45 21.86 21.60
C ILE A 424 14.36 20.55 22.38
N SER A 425 13.74 20.60 23.55
CA SER A 425 13.55 19.48 24.46
C SER A 425 12.06 19.22 24.63
N ILE A 426 11.63 18.00 24.26
CA ILE A 426 10.25 17.56 24.16
C ILE A 426 10.00 16.51 25.24
N PRO A 427 9.05 16.72 26.16
CA PRO A 427 8.68 15.71 27.13
C PRO A 427 7.87 14.60 26.46
N ILE A 428 8.20 13.35 26.77
CA ILE A 428 7.51 12.16 26.29
C ILE A 428 7.14 11.29 27.49
N ASP A 429 5.86 10.95 27.59
CA ASP A 429 5.33 10.14 28.69
C ASP A 429 5.23 8.66 28.29
N ILE A 430 6.04 7.84 28.96
CA ILE A 430 6.10 6.39 28.77
C ILE A 430 5.10 5.71 29.72
N PRO A 431 4.10 4.98 29.17
CA PRO A 431 2.99 4.46 29.97
C PRO A 431 3.39 3.30 30.90
N GLU A 432 4.37 2.50 30.50
CA GLU A 432 4.84 1.32 31.21
C GLU A 432 6.32 1.07 30.95
N THR A 433 7.00 0.42 31.90
CA THR A 433 8.41 0.08 31.75
C THR A 433 8.57 -1.04 30.72
N GLY A 434 9.47 -0.91 29.76
CA GLY A 434 9.67 -1.90 28.70
C GLY A 434 10.81 -1.57 27.74
N GLN A 435 10.96 -2.41 26.72
CA GLN A 435 11.81 -2.14 25.56
C GLN A 435 10.96 -1.46 24.49
N TYR A 436 11.43 -0.33 23.96
CA TYR A 436 10.73 0.44 22.95
C TYR A 436 11.64 0.76 21.78
N GLU A 437 11.14 0.56 20.57
CA GLU A 437 11.66 1.26 19.41
C GLU A 437 11.00 2.64 19.35
N MET A 438 11.84 3.67 19.15
CA MET A 438 11.38 5.05 18.98
C MET A 438 11.69 5.51 17.57
N ILE A 439 10.67 5.94 16.85
CA ILE A 439 10.76 6.47 15.48
C ILE A 439 10.17 7.88 15.50
N VAL A 440 10.73 8.79 14.70
CA VAL A 440 10.23 10.15 14.59
C VAL A 440 10.00 10.54 13.14
N MET A 441 8.94 11.31 12.91
CA MET A 441 8.61 11.87 11.60
C MET A 441 9.18 13.29 11.50
N MET A 442 10.43 13.40 11.05
CA MET A 442 11.10 14.70 10.89
C MET A 442 10.74 15.36 9.56
N ALA A 443 10.50 16.67 9.61
CA ALA A 443 10.34 17.48 8.42
C ALA A 443 11.71 17.86 7.83
N GLN A 444 11.76 18.02 6.52
CA GLN A 444 12.90 18.58 5.79
C GLN A 444 12.45 19.84 5.05
N ALA A 445 13.32 20.86 4.96
CA ALA A 445 12.99 22.11 4.29
C ALA A 445 14.25 22.90 3.86
N PRO A 446 14.11 23.95 3.02
CA PRO A 446 15.25 24.70 2.49
C PRO A 446 16.05 25.48 3.54
N ASP A 447 15.49 25.73 4.71
CA ASP A 447 16.05 26.52 5.79
C ASP A 447 16.36 25.69 7.05
N TYR A 448 16.35 24.36 6.93
CA TYR A 448 16.55 23.46 8.06
C TYR A 448 18.02 23.12 8.31
N GLY A 449 18.36 22.94 9.59
CA GLY A 449 19.71 22.61 10.06
C GLY A 449 19.98 21.11 10.17
N ASP A 450 21.20 20.80 10.59
CA ASP A 450 21.64 19.46 10.96
C ASP A 450 21.49 19.26 12.46
N TYR A 451 20.90 18.13 12.87
CA TYR A 451 20.51 17.89 14.26
C TYR A 451 20.96 16.54 14.78
N LEU A 452 21.40 16.52 16.03
CA LEU A 452 21.60 15.32 16.82
C LEU A 452 20.40 15.12 17.75
N ALA A 453 19.87 13.90 17.84
CA ALA A 453 18.87 13.56 18.84
C ALA A 453 19.52 12.95 20.09
N LEU A 454 19.01 13.35 21.25
CA LEU A 454 19.40 12.87 22.56
C LEU A 454 18.17 12.41 23.34
N LEU A 455 18.22 11.25 23.96
CA LEU A 455 17.21 10.78 24.90
C LEU A 455 17.80 10.82 26.32
N ASP A 456 17.18 11.61 27.19
CA ASP A 456 17.67 11.90 28.55
C ASP A 456 19.15 12.35 28.59
N GLY A 457 19.53 13.14 27.58
CA GLY A 457 20.88 13.67 27.43
C GLY A 457 21.90 12.70 26.83
N GLN A 458 21.53 11.45 26.55
CA GLN A 458 22.37 10.49 25.86
C GLN A 458 22.06 10.46 24.36
N PRO A 459 23.06 10.39 23.46
CA PRO A 459 22.76 10.35 22.04
C PRO A 459 22.02 9.08 21.65
N THR A 460 21.06 9.25 20.73
CA THR A 460 20.22 8.16 20.23
C THR A 460 20.94 7.36 19.13
N ASN A 461 20.37 6.21 18.76
CA ASN A 461 20.81 5.33 17.68
C ASN A 461 22.30 4.90 17.78
N LEU A 462 22.77 4.73 19.03
CA LEU A 462 24.12 4.28 19.35
C LEU A 462 24.07 2.87 19.96
N ASP A 463 24.53 1.88 19.21
CA ASP A 463 25.08 0.65 19.77
C ASP A 463 26.60 0.84 19.82
N THR A 464 27.26 0.58 20.94
CA THR A 464 28.72 0.75 21.07
C THR A 464 29.50 -0.54 20.81
N ARG A 465 28.80 -1.65 20.59
CA ARG A 465 29.41 -2.94 20.22
C ARG A 465 29.72 -2.93 18.73
N GLN A 466 30.89 -3.45 18.36
CA GLN A 466 31.31 -3.55 16.96
C GLN A 466 30.61 -4.74 16.26
N PRO A 467 29.82 -4.52 15.19
CA PRO A 467 29.34 -5.62 14.36
C PRO A 467 30.53 -6.41 13.80
N ALA A 468 30.34 -7.72 13.65
CA ALA A 468 31.38 -8.63 13.20
C ALA A 468 31.88 -8.33 11.76
N THR A 469 30.97 -7.84 10.93
CA THR A 469 31.11 -7.80 9.46
C THR A 469 30.97 -6.42 8.85
N SER A 470 30.48 -5.43 9.61
CA SER A 470 30.15 -4.12 9.06
C SER A 470 31.37 -3.42 8.45
N GLU A 471 31.43 -3.39 7.11
CA GLU A 471 32.27 -2.46 6.34
C GLU A 471 31.71 -1.03 6.36
N ILE A 472 30.44 -0.86 6.78
CA ILE A 472 29.81 0.43 7.00
C ILE A 472 30.47 1.07 8.24
N PRO A 473 31.09 2.26 8.13
CA PRO A 473 31.77 2.91 9.25
C PRO A 473 30.82 3.07 10.42
N PHE A 474 31.31 2.80 11.64
CA PHE A 474 30.61 3.13 12.87
C PHE A 474 30.37 4.63 12.88
N PRO A 475 29.16 5.13 12.57
CA PRO A 475 28.94 6.53 12.76
C PRO A 475 28.94 6.71 14.27
N GLY A 476 29.54 7.77 14.77
CA GLY A 476 29.24 8.20 16.12
C GLY A 476 27.74 8.53 16.25
N PRO A 477 27.36 9.42 17.16
CA PRO A 477 25.99 9.91 17.22
C PRO A 477 25.48 10.31 15.82
N GLU A 478 24.32 9.80 15.41
CA GLU A 478 23.76 10.08 14.07
C GLU A 478 23.39 11.57 13.96
N ILE A 479 23.84 12.20 12.88
CA ILE A 479 23.46 13.57 12.54
C ILE A 479 22.38 13.52 11.46
N PHE A 480 21.19 14.00 11.80
CA PHE A 480 20.07 14.10 10.88
C PHE A 480 20.22 15.34 10.01
N HIS A 481 20.50 15.12 8.72
CA HIS A 481 20.55 16.15 7.70
C HIS A 481 19.14 16.46 7.17
N ASN A 482 18.62 17.65 7.49
CA ASN A 482 17.22 18.00 7.23
C ASN A 482 17.03 19.05 6.13
N TYR A 483 18.09 19.40 5.39
CA TYR A 483 17.96 20.23 4.20
C TYR A 483 17.27 19.47 3.06
N LEU A 484 16.30 20.12 2.43
CA LEU A 484 15.70 19.72 1.16
C LEU A 484 15.29 21.00 0.38
N PRO A 485 15.38 21.07 -0.96
CA PRO A 485 14.99 22.27 -1.71
C PRO A 485 13.48 22.57 -1.69
N GLU A 486 12.66 21.70 -1.09
CA GLU A 486 11.24 21.86 -0.85
C GLU A 486 10.88 21.42 0.58
N VAL A 487 9.69 21.78 1.06
CA VAL A 487 9.17 21.29 2.35
C VAL A 487 8.66 19.86 2.15
N TYR A 488 9.07 18.95 3.03
CA TYR A 488 8.63 17.56 3.03
C TYR A 488 8.43 17.06 4.46
N VAL A 489 7.25 16.53 4.75
CA VAL A 489 6.89 16.02 6.09
C VAL A 489 6.46 14.56 5.98
N ALA A 490 7.39 13.63 5.80
CA ALA A 490 7.11 12.19 5.88
C ALA A 490 8.36 11.32 6.09
N LYS A 491 9.49 11.92 6.51
CA LYS A 491 10.72 11.14 6.68
C LYS A 491 10.76 10.49 8.05
N ASP A 492 10.59 9.19 8.06
CA ASP A 492 10.78 8.34 9.23
C ASP A 492 12.26 8.24 9.60
N ARG A 493 12.58 8.47 10.88
CA ARG A 493 13.93 8.33 11.43
C ARG A 493 13.88 7.46 12.67
N ALA A 494 14.47 6.27 12.60
CA ALA A 494 14.65 5.44 13.78
C ALA A 494 15.65 6.11 14.73
N LEU A 495 15.24 6.37 15.96
CA LEU A 495 16.12 6.81 17.04
C LEU A 495 16.75 5.61 17.76
N GLY A 496 16.27 4.40 17.52
CA GLY A 496 16.80 3.16 18.07
C GLY A 496 15.89 2.52 19.12
N MET A 497 16.39 1.44 19.70
CA MET A 497 15.69 0.64 20.72
C MET A 497 16.23 0.93 22.12
N PHE A 498 15.34 1.23 23.06
CA PHE A 498 15.70 1.68 24.40
C PHE A 498 14.97 0.90 25.50
N PRO A 499 15.64 0.56 26.62
CA PRO A 499 14.97 0.29 27.88
C PRO A 499 14.41 1.59 28.45
N LEU A 500 13.09 1.75 28.50
CA LEU A 500 12.45 2.92 29.09
C LEU A 500 11.68 2.55 30.35
N THR A 501 11.75 3.43 31.35
CA THR A 501 10.96 3.31 32.57
C THR A 501 9.61 4.00 32.40
N LYS A 502 8.58 3.50 33.07
CA LYS A 502 7.33 4.24 33.19
C LYS A 502 7.60 5.65 33.75
N GLY A 503 7.08 6.67 33.09
CA GLY A 503 7.21 8.06 33.52
C GLY A 503 7.65 8.98 32.39
N ARG A 504 8.12 10.17 32.78
CA ARG A 504 8.51 11.23 31.85
C ARG A 504 9.98 11.09 31.45
N HIS A 505 10.22 11.09 30.14
CA HIS A 505 11.53 11.11 29.51
C HIS A 505 11.66 12.37 28.63
N ILE A 506 12.89 12.81 28.36
CA ILE A 506 13.15 14.03 27.58
C ILE A 506 13.88 13.70 26.29
N LEU A 507 13.20 13.90 25.16
CA LEU A 507 13.80 13.83 23.83
C LEU A 507 14.28 15.23 23.42
N THR A 508 15.58 15.40 23.19
CA THR A 508 16.20 16.68 22.82
C THR A 508 16.80 16.61 21.43
N PHE A 509 16.51 17.61 20.60
CA PHE A 509 17.16 17.81 19.32
C PHE A 509 18.11 19.00 19.40
N LEU A 510 19.40 18.74 19.17
CA LEU A 510 20.49 19.71 19.24
C LEU A 510 21.02 20.04 17.85
N CYS A 511 20.96 21.31 17.45
CA CYS A 511 21.52 21.79 16.21
C CYS A 511 23.04 21.72 16.24
N THR A 512 23.64 20.90 15.38
CA THR A 512 25.09 20.75 15.25
C THR A 512 25.67 21.61 14.13
N GLY A 513 24.84 22.02 13.17
CA GLY A 513 25.25 22.82 12.02
C GLY A 513 24.14 22.94 11.00
N LYS A 514 24.52 23.07 9.74
CA LYS A 514 23.61 23.01 8.58
C LYS A 514 24.39 22.67 7.31
N ASP A 515 23.68 22.10 6.33
CA ASP A 515 24.15 22.01 4.95
C ASP A 515 24.48 23.42 4.40
N GLN A 516 25.52 23.53 3.56
CA GLN A 516 25.93 24.80 2.96
C GLN A 516 24.82 25.46 2.12
N ARG A 517 23.92 24.65 1.54
CA ARG A 517 22.77 25.09 0.74
C ARG A 517 21.61 25.56 1.59
N SER A 518 21.56 25.18 2.87
CA SER A 518 20.47 25.56 3.76
C SER A 518 20.49 27.06 4.07
N ALA A 519 19.32 27.71 3.98
CA ALA A 519 19.16 29.13 4.29
C ALA A 519 19.16 29.43 5.80
N GLY A 520 19.02 28.40 6.65
CA GLY A 520 18.83 28.58 8.09
C GLY A 520 19.22 27.36 8.91
N TYR A 521 18.79 27.36 10.18
CA TYR A 521 19.05 26.29 11.13
C TYR A 521 17.76 25.67 11.66
N ASN A 522 16.62 25.98 11.05
CA ASN A 522 15.30 25.62 11.58
C ASN A 522 15.11 24.10 11.65
N TRP A 523 14.08 23.69 12.38
CA TRP A 523 13.76 22.27 12.53
C TRP A 523 12.28 22.07 12.82
N GLY A 524 11.75 20.93 12.40
CA GLY A 524 10.36 20.57 12.59
C GLY A 524 10.17 19.05 12.69
N ILE A 525 9.23 18.65 13.54
CA ILE A 525 8.81 17.26 13.75
C ILE A 525 7.28 17.20 13.76
N GLN A 526 6.73 16.17 13.12
CA GLN A 526 5.29 15.89 13.13
C GLN A 526 4.91 15.11 14.39
N GLU A 527 5.54 13.96 14.62
CA GLU A 527 5.16 13.04 15.69
C GLU A 527 6.34 12.18 16.14
N VAL A 528 6.16 11.57 17.32
CA VAL A 528 7.01 10.49 17.84
C VAL A 528 6.18 9.22 17.91
N ASP A 529 6.65 8.16 17.26
CA ASP A 529 6.04 6.84 17.26
C ASP A 529 6.80 5.91 18.20
N LEU A 530 6.08 5.32 19.15
CA LEU A 530 6.62 4.34 20.11
C LEU A 530 6.06 2.96 19.81
N GLU A 531 6.92 2.00 19.52
CA GLU A 531 6.56 0.60 19.39
C GLU A 531 7.21 -0.19 20.53
N GLN A 532 6.40 -0.89 21.32
CA GLN A 532 6.96 -1.75 22.37
C GLN A 532 7.48 -3.03 21.74
N VAL A 533 8.76 -3.31 21.91
CA VAL A 533 9.38 -4.52 21.38
C VAL A 533 8.91 -5.70 22.24
N PRO A 534 8.21 -6.70 21.67
CA PRO A 534 7.78 -7.87 22.42
C PRO A 534 9.01 -8.61 22.97
N PRO A 535 8.93 -9.22 24.16
CA PRO A 535 9.99 -10.11 24.62
C PRO A 535 10.20 -11.22 23.58
N THR A 536 11.46 -11.53 23.27
CA THR A 536 11.81 -12.57 22.29
C THR A 536 11.07 -13.87 22.66
N PRO A 537 10.18 -14.39 21.80
CA PRO A 537 9.47 -15.62 22.11
C PRO A 537 10.47 -16.76 22.29
N ALA A 538 10.23 -17.65 23.26
CA ALA A 538 10.90 -18.94 23.25
C ALA A 538 10.61 -19.63 21.91
N PRO A 539 11.58 -20.34 21.30
CA PRO A 539 11.32 -21.08 20.08
C PRO A 539 10.11 -21.99 20.32
N PRO A 540 9.10 -21.95 19.44
CA PRO A 540 7.90 -22.76 19.63
C PRO A 540 8.30 -24.23 19.77
N VAL A 541 7.77 -24.89 20.79
CA VAL A 541 7.80 -26.34 20.87
C VAL A 541 7.00 -26.85 19.68
N GLU A 542 7.65 -27.68 18.88
CA GLU A 542 7.16 -28.35 17.68
C GLU A 542 5.65 -28.69 17.74
N GLU A 543 4.80 -27.80 17.21
CA GLU A 543 3.47 -28.20 16.78
C GLU A 543 3.58 -28.74 15.36
N THR A 544 3.67 -30.06 15.34
CA THR A 544 3.60 -30.97 14.20
C THR A 544 2.88 -30.42 12.96
N ARG A 545 3.60 -30.47 11.85
CA ARG A 545 3.12 -30.61 10.45
C ARG A 545 1.65 -30.99 10.31
N VAL A 546 0.87 -30.16 9.61
CA VAL A 546 -0.15 -30.65 8.68
C VAL A 546 -0.17 -29.81 7.41
N ALA A 547 0.60 -30.22 6.39
CA ALA A 547 0.28 -29.93 5.00
C ALA A 547 -0.01 -31.24 4.27
N LYS A 548 -1.05 -31.95 4.71
CA LYS A 548 -1.90 -32.71 3.80
C LYS A 548 -3.30 -32.12 3.90
N SER A 549 -3.54 -31.10 3.09
CA SER A 549 -4.90 -30.68 2.74
C SER A 549 -5.56 -31.81 1.94
N ASN A 550 -6.11 -32.80 2.64
CA ASN A 550 -7.13 -33.71 2.13
C ASN A 550 -8.45 -33.36 2.81
N VAL A 551 -9.06 -32.24 2.40
CA VAL A 551 -10.52 -32.07 2.48
C VAL A 551 -10.96 -31.27 1.24
N LEU A 552 -10.90 -31.91 0.07
CA LEU A 552 -11.84 -31.61 -1.00
C LEU A 552 -13.15 -32.32 -0.63
N GLY A 553 -13.89 -31.71 0.30
CA GLY A 553 -15.29 -32.09 0.51
C GLY A 553 -16.06 -31.60 -0.71
N ASN A 554 -16.61 -32.53 -1.50
CA ASN A 554 -17.51 -32.29 -2.64
C ASN A 554 -18.24 -30.95 -2.50
N THR A 555 -17.74 -29.92 -3.20
CA THR A 555 -18.50 -28.71 -3.44
C THR A 555 -19.52 -29.07 -4.51
N THR A 556 -20.80 -28.84 -4.20
CA THR A 556 -21.78 -28.61 -5.26
C THR A 556 -21.18 -27.62 -6.24
N PRO A 557 -21.16 -27.90 -7.57
CA PRO A 557 -20.39 -27.13 -8.56
C PRO A 557 -20.65 -25.61 -8.64
N ASN A 558 -21.59 -25.07 -7.87
CA ASN A 558 -22.09 -23.69 -7.96
C ASN A 558 -22.01 -22.86 -6.67
N ALA A 559 -21.43 -23.38 -5.57
CA ALA A 559 -21.31 -22.58 -4.35
C ALA A 559 -20.05 -21.68 -4.41
N PRO A 560 -20.15 -20.38 -4.10
CA PRO A 560 -18.97 -19.51 -4.08
C PRO A 560 -17.96 -20.00 -3.04
N VAL A 561 -16.69 -19.92 -3.40
CA VAL A 561 -15.55 -20.23 -2.54
C VAL A 561 -14.68 -18.99 -2.37
N TYR A 562 -14.04 -18.89 -1.21
CA TYR A 562 -13.01 -17.92 -0.91
C TYR A 562 -11.83 -18.69 -0.34
N ARG A 563 -10.62 -18.47 -0.86
CA ARG A 563 -9.41 -19.22 -0.50
C ARG A 563 -9.66 -20.74 -0.39
N GLY A 564 -10.29 -21.30 -1.42
CA GLY A 564 -10.53 -22.73 -1.57
C GLY A 564 -11.56 -23.31 -0.60
N ARG A 565 -12.22 -22.48 0.22
CA ARG A 565 -13.18 -22.90 1.23
C ARG A 565 -14.55 -22.24 0.98
N PRO A 566 -15.66 -22.98 1.15
CA PRO A 566 -17.00 -22.41 1.04
C PRO A 566 -17.38 -21.61 2.30
N LEU A 567 -18.34 -20.68 2.20
CA LEU A 567 -18.83 -19.87 3.34
C LEU A 567 -19.17 -20.70 4.60
N ARG A 568 -19.74 -21.91 4.42
CA ARG A 568 -20.07 -22.83 5.52
C ARG A 568 -18.86 -23.24 6.37
N PHE A 569 -17.66 -23.25 5.79
CA PHE A 569 -16.42 -23.55 6.50
C PHE A 569 -16.11 -22.43 7.51
N TYR A 570 -16.09 -21.18 7.04
CA TYR A 570 -15.78 -20.01 7.87
C TYR A 570 -16.80 -19.80 8.98
N THR A 571 -18.09 -19.91 8.66
CA THR A 571 -19.18 -19.77 9.66
C THR A 571 -19.17 -20.90 10.71
N ALA A 572 -18.75 -22.11 10.35
CA ALA A 572 -18.57 -23.20 11.33
C ALA A 572 -17.34 -22.97 12.20
N ARG A 573 -16.21 -22.57 11.61
CA ARG A 573 -14.97 -22.29 12.35
C ARG A 573 -15.14 -21.11 13.31
N LEU A 574 -15.84 -20.06 12.91
CA LEU A 574 -16.12 -18.89 13.75
C LEU A 574 -16.82 -19.26 15.08
N LYS A 575 -17.66 -20.30 15.07
CA LYS A 575 -18.37 -20.77 16.28
C LYS A 575 -17.47 -21.56 17.24
N SER A 576 -16.44 -22.22 16.74
CA SER A 576 -15.53 -23.07 17.53
C SER A 576 -14.16 -22.44 17.78
N ALA A 577 -13.84 -21.33 17.12
CA ALA A 577 -12.56 -20.65 17.24
C ALA A 577 -12.42 -19.87 18.55
N GLU A 578 -11.19 -19.86 19.05
CA GLU A 578 -10.72 -18.96 20.11
C GLU A 578 -10.79 -17.50 19.64
N THR A 579 -10.85 -16.56 20.59
CA THR A 579 -11.08 -15.13 20.31
C THR A 579 -10.09 -14.55 19.29
N GLY A 580 -8.81 -14.95 19.32
CA GLY A 580 -7.77 -14.41 18.45
C GLY A 580 -7.93 -14.71 16.95
N GLU A 581 -8.56 -15.81 16.56
CA GLU A 581 -8.77 -16.17 15.13
C GLU A 581 -10.05 -15.54 14.55
N ARG A 582 -10.97 -15.10 15.42
CA ARG A 582 -12.30 -14.63 14.99
C ARG A 582 -12.25 -13.43 14.04
N PRO A 583 -11.41 -12.39 14.24
CA PRO A 583 -11.36 -11.26 13.32
C PRO A 583 -11.04 -11.68 11.88
N ASP A 584 -10.09 -12.59 11.67
CA ASP A 584 -9.73 -13.07 10.33
C ASP A 584 -10.88 -13.84 9.68
N LEU A 585 -11.58 -14.67 10.45
CA LEU A 585 -12.76 -15.41 9.98
C LEU A 585 -13.91 -14.46 9.60
N LEU A 586 -14.13 -13.39 10.37
CA LEU A 586 -15.14 -12.37 10.08
C LEU A 586 -14.84 -11.63 8.77
N ARG A 587 -13.57 -11.25 8.55
CA ARG A 587 -13.13 -10.61 7.30
C ARG A 587 -13.22 -11.56 6.10
N ALA A 588 -12.91 -12.84 6.29
CA ALA A 588 -13.10 -13.87 5.28
C ALA A 588 -14.59 -14.04 4.91
N ILE A 589 -15.50 -14.03 5.90
CA ILE A 589 -16.95 -14.04 5.66
C ILE A 589 -17.39 -12.79 4.88
N GLY A 590 -16.93 -11.60 5.28
CA GLY A 590 -17.21 -10.35 4.58
C GLY A 590 -16.76 -10.38 3.11
N SER A 591 -15.62 -11.02 2.81
CA SER A 591 -15.07 -11.12 1.44
C SER A 591 -15.95 -11.92 0.45
N PHE A 592 -16.96 -12.66 0.94
CA PHE A 592 -17.98 -13.22 0.07
C PHE A 592 -18.94 -12.15 -0.49
N GLY A 593 -19.03 -10.98 0.13
CA GLY A 593 -19.94 -9.91 -0.27
C GLY A 593 -21.42 -10.28 -0.07
N PRO A 594 -22.32 -9.92 -0.99
CA PRO A 594 -23.75 -10.25 -0.89
C PRO A 594 -24.07 -11.73 -0.70
N GLU A 595 -23.21 -12.64 -1.19
CA GLU A 595 -23.38 -14.09 -1.00
C GLU A 595 -23.24 -14.54 0.47
N ALA A 596 -22.67 -13.71 1.35
CA ALA A 596 -22.65 -13.94 2.80
C ALA A 596 -23.93 -13.51 3.53
N ALA A 597 -25.01 -13.14 2.84
CA ALA A 597 -26.30 -12.80 3.44
C ALA A 597 -26.85 -13.87 4.42
N SER A 598 -26.54 -15.15 4.19
CA SER A 598 -26.94 -16.24 5.08
C SER A 598 -26.24 -16.22 6.45
N ALA A 599 -25.12 -15.49 6.58
CA ALA A 599 -24.38 -15.32 7.82
C ALA A 599 -24.84 -14.11 8.65
N THR A 600 -25.73 -13.25 8.14
CA THR A 600 -26.09 -11.98 8.79
C THR A 600 -26.60 -12.15 10.23
N GLU A 601 -27.45 -13.15 10.52
CA GLU A 601 -27.96 -13.39 11.88
C GLU A 601 -26.83 -13.78 12.85
N LEU A 602 -25.86 -14.57 12.38
CA LEU A 602 -24.67 -14.94 13.17
C LEU A 602 -23.81 -13.70 13.48
N LEU A 603 -23.64 -12.81 12.50
CA LEU A 603 -22.88 -11.59 12.64
C LEU A 603 -23.55 -10.59 13.60
N ILE A 604 -24.89 -10.44 13.55
CA ILE A 604 -25.62 -9.52 14.45
C ILE A 604 -25.31 -9.81 15.93
N ALA A 605 -25.21 -11.09 16.33
CA ALA A 605 -24.88 -11.45 17.71
C ALA A 605 -23.51 -10.94 18.17
N LEU A 606 -22.54 -10.84 17.24
CA LEU A 606 -21.15 -10.45 17.53
C LEU A 606 -20.95 -8.92 17.56
N LEU A 607 -21.96 -8.13 17.19
CA LEU A 607 -21.91 -6.66 17.34
C LEU A 607 -21.93 -6.22 18.81
N SER A 608 -22.21 -7.12 19.75
CA SER A 608 -22.21 -6.84 21.20
C SER A 608 -21.08 -7.53 21.96
N ASP A 609 -20.08 -8.07 21.24
CA ASP A 609 -18.93 -8.76 21.85
C ASP A 609 -18.13 -7.81 22.76
N ALA A 610 -17.50 -8.36 23.80
CA ALA A 610 -16.68 -7.58 24.72
C ALA A 610 -15.43 -7.00 24.03
N ASP A 611 -14.89 -7.72 23.05
CA ASP A 611 -13.71 -7.31 22.31
C ASP A 611 -14.07 -6.28 21.20
N PRO A 612 -13.54 -5.05 21.25
CA PRO A 612 -13.76 -4.05 20.20
C PRO A 612 -13.29 -4.49 18.82
N GLU A 613 -12.28 -5.34 18.70
CA GLU A 613 -11.81 -5.86 17.41
C GLU A 613 -12.85 -6.79 16.78
N ILE A 614 -13.52 -7.63 17.59
CA ILE A 614 -14.62 -8.48 17.11
C ILE A 614 -15.80 -7.61 16.65
N ARG A 615 -16.19 -6.60 17.45
CA ARG A 615 -17.28 -5.69 17.07
C ARG A 615 -16.98 -4.95 15.77
N GLY A 616 -15.76 -4.40 15.65
CA GLY A 616 -15.28 -3.69 14.47
C GLY A 616 -15.22 -4.58 13.22
N ALA A 617 -14.60 -5.76 13.31
CA ALA A 617 -14.51 -6.72 12.20
C ALA A 617 -15.90 -7.22 11.76
N THR A 618 -16.83 -7.38 12.71
CA THR A 618 -18.22 -7.76 12.43
C THR A 618 -18.96 -6.65 11.66
N ALA A 619 -18.85 -5.40 12.12
CA ALA A 619 -19.46 -4.26 11.42
C ALA A 619 -18.88 -4.11 10.01
N ASN A 620 -17.57 -4.29 9.83
CA ASN A 620 -16.93 -4.29 8.52
C ASN A 620 -17.45 -5.42 7.61
N ALA A 621 -17.55 -6.64 8.12
CA ALA A 621 -18.10 -7.77 7.36
C ALA A 621 -19.55 -7.50 6.89
N LEU A 622 -20.36 -6.85 7.72
CA LEU A 622 -21.71 -6.43 7.36
C LEU A 622 -21.70 -5.30 6.30
N ALA A 623 -20.71 -4.42 6.32
CA ALA A 623 -20.53 -3.40 5.30
C ALA A 623 -20.21 -4.01 3.92
N GLU A 624 -19.34 -5.02 3.86
CA GLU A 624 -19.00 -5.76 2.63
C GLU A 624 -20.19 -6.60 2.10
N ILE A 625 -21.06 -7.12 2.99
CA ILE A 625 -22.34 -7.75 2.61
C ILE A 625 -23.31 -6.73 1.99
N GLY A 626 -23.27 -5.48 2.45
CA GLY A 626 -24.03 -4.36 1.88
C GLY A 626 -25.54 -4.45 2.14
N PRO A 627 -26.41 -4.13 1.15
CA PRO A 627 -27.87 -4.02 1.36
C PRO A 627 -28.58 -5.29 1.86
N ALA A 628 -27.94 -6.46 1.75
CA ALA A 628 -28.46 -7.72 2.29
C ALA A 628 -28.35 -7.80 3.82
N ALA A 629 -27.50 -6.97 4.45
CA ALA A 629 -27.31 -6.88 5.88
C ALA A 629 -28.35 -6.02 6.61
N ALA A 630 -29.40 -5.51 5.94
CA ALA A 630 -30.34 -4.52 6.49
C ALA A 630 -30.99 -4.88 7.87
N LYS A 631 -31.03 -6.16 8.25
CA LYS A 631 -31.49 -6.58 9.58
C LYS A 631 -30.59 -6.10 10.73
N SER A 632 -29.33 -5.77 10.46
CA SER A 632 -28.37 -5.32 11.48
C SER A 632 -28.50 -3.83 11.84
N VAL A 633 -29.31 -3.03 11.11
CA VAL A 633 -29.36 -1.57 11.24
C VAL A 633 -29.61 -1.09 12.68
N SER A 634 -30.49 -1.77 13.42
CA SER A 634 -30.77 -1.41 14.82
C SER A 634 -29.54 -1.57 15.73
N GLU A 635 -28.83 -2.70 15.61
CA GLU A 635 -27.64 -2.95 16.41
C GLU A 635 -26.45 -2.09 15.96
N LEU A 636 -26.29 -1.87 14.66
CA LEU A 636 -25.30 -0.92 14.11
C LEU A 636 -25.56 0.51 14.61
N GLY A 637 -26.82 0.92 14.74
CA GLY A 637 -27.18 2.22 15.31
C GLY A 637 -26.71 2.40 16.76
N LYS A 638 -26.67 1.31 17.56
CA LYS A 638 -26.12 1.35 18.93
C LYS A 638 -24.60 1.52 18.92
N LEU A 639 -23.90 0.90 17.96
CA LEU A 639 -22.45 1.02 17.82
C LEU A 639 -21.96 2.42 17.46
N LEU A 640 -22.83 3.32 17.01
CA LEU A 640 -22.50 4.74 16.87
C LEU A 640 -22.19 5.44 18.21
N LEU A 641 -22.43 4.78 19.34
CA LEU A 641 -22.11 5.25 20.69
C LEU A 641 -21.01 4.42 21.36
N ASP A 642 -20.31 3.57 20.60
CA ASP A 642 -19.25 2.71 21.13
C ASP A 642 -18.07 3.53 21.69
N SER A 643 -17.40 3.02 22.72
CA SER A 643 -16.21 3.66 23.29
C SER A 643 -15.05 3.73 22.30
N SER A 644 -14.95 2.75 21.40
CA SER A 644 -13.91 2.72 20.35
C SER A 644 -14.33 3.55 19.14
N ALA A 645 -13.52 4.56 18.80
CA ALA A 645 -13.73 5.38 17.60
C ALA A 645 -13.68 4.56 16.31
N ARG A 646 -12.83 3.52 16.25
CA ARG A 646 -12.76 2.56 15.13
C ARG A 646 -14.11 1.86 14.95
N VAL A 647 -14.71 1.36 16.02
CA VAL A 647 -16.02 0.67 15.98
C VAL A 647 -17.12 1.63 15.53
N ARG A 648 -17.14 2.86 16.06
CA ARG A 648 -18.10 3.89 15.62
C ARG A 648 -17.95 4.17 14.11
N CYS A 649 -16.73 4.26 13.61
CA CYS A 649 -16.47 4.46 12.18
C CYS A 649 -16.95 3.26 11.34
N GLN A 650 -16.64 2.02 11.74
CA GLN A 650 -17.15 0.81 11.05
C GLN A 650 -18.68 0.75 11.03
N ALA A 651 -19.34 1.20 12.10
CA ALA A 651 -20.79 1.29 12.14
C ALA A 651 -21.33 2.30 11.12
N THR A 652 -20.71 3.49 10.99
CA THR A 652 -21.09 4.45 9.94
C THR A 652 -20.92 3.88 8.54
N LEU A 653 -19.84 3.14 8.29
CA LEU A 653 -19.58 2.48 7.01
C LEU A 653 -20.59 1.39 6.69
N ALA A 654 -20.92 0.54 7.66
CA ALA A 654 -21.93 -0.48 7.46
C ALA A 654 -23.30 0.14 7.13
N LEU A 655 -23.69 1.20 7.83
CA LEU A 655 -24.94 1.93 7.56
C LEU A 655 -24.93 2.61 6.18
N LYS A 656 -23.79 3.19 5.78
CA LYS A 656 -23.55 3.75 4.43
C LYS A 656 -23.72 2.67 3.35
N SER A 657 -23.08 1.52 3.48
CA SER A 657 -23.12 0.41 2.52
C SER A 657 -24.48 -0.28 2.42
N ILE A 658 -25.27 -0.30 3.52
CA ILE A 658 -26.67 -0.75 3.49
C ILE A 658 -27.57 0.25 2.73
N GLY A 659 -27.22 1.54 2.77
CA GLY A 659 -27.85 2.60 1.98
C GLY A 659 -29.25 2.99 2.48
N PRO A 660 -30.26 3.18 1.60
CA PRO A 660 -31.59 3.68 1.99
C PRO A 660 -32.31 2.87 3.07
N LYS A 661 -31.98 1.58 3.22
CA LYS A 661 -32.57 0.72 4.27
C LYS A 661 -32.08 1.07 5.68
N SER A 662 -31.07 1.94 5.82
CA SER A 662 -30.55 2.43 7.10
C SER A 662 -31.33 3.60 7.70
N ALA A 663 -32.49 3.99 7.13
CA ALA A 663 -33.28 5.14 7.58
C ALA A 663 -33.63 5.13 9.09
N ALA A 664 -33.77 3.94 9.70
CA ALA A 664 -34.02 3.82 11.14
C ALA A 664 -32.86 4.32 12.03
N ALA A 665 -31.65 4.48 11.49
CA ALA A 665 -30.47 4.97 12.19
C ALA A 665 -30.25 6.48 12.05
N VAL A 666 -31.12 7.22 11.34
CA VAL A 666 -30.98 8.67 11.12
C VAL A 666 -30.83 9.46 12.44
N PRO A 667 -31.57 9.18 13.53
CA PRO A 667 -31.38 9.88 14.80
C PRO A 667 -29.96 9.73 15.38
N GLN A 668 -29.44 8.50 15.40
CA GLN A 668 -28.11 8.18 15.91
C GLN A 668 -27.01 8.76 15.01
N LEU A 669 -27.20 8.72 13.69
CA LEU A 669 -26.28 9.37 12.73
C LEU A 669 -26.27 10.89 12.90
N SER A 670 -27.43 11.52 13.17
CA SER A 670 -27.51 12.96 13.44
C SER A 670 -26.72 13.35 14.69
N GLN A 671 -26.76 12.51 15.73
CA GLN A 671 -25.94 12.70 16.93
C GLN A 671 -24.44 12.53 16.63
N ALA A 672 -24.07 11.57 15.80
CA ALA A 672 -22.68 11.30 15.41
C ALA A 672 -22.03 12.43 14.58
N LEU A 673 -22.80 13.38 14.04
CA LEU A 673 -22.26 14.61 13.41
C LEU A 673 -21.51 15.52 14.41
N SER A 674 -21.71 15.30 15.71
CA SER A 674 -21.01 16.00 16.80
C SER A 674 -20.01 15.12 17.53
N ASP A 675 -19.64 13.96 16.95
CA ASP A 675 -18.62 13.09 17.53
C ASP A 675 -17.29 13.85 17.71
N PRO A 676 -16.55 13.64 18.83
CA PRO A 676 -15.25 14.26 19.03
C PRO A 676 -14.27 13.94 17.89
N VAL A 677 -14.44 12.79 17.24
CA VAL A 677 -13.54 12.28 16.22
C VAL A 677 -13.99 12.71 14.82
N PRO A 678 -13.16 13.48 14.08
CA PRO A 678 -13.55 14.03 12.77
C PRO A 678 -13.97 12.99 11.72
N TYR A 679 -13.33 11.83 11.67
CA TYR A 679 -13.69 10.79 10.69
C TYR A 679 -15.02 10.10 11.00
N VAL A 680 -15.44 10.03 12.28
CA VAL A 680 -16.79 9.56 12.63
C VAL A 680 -17.83 10.58 12.17
N ARG A 681 -17.56 11.88 12.32
CA ARG A 681 -18.44 12.94 11.79
C ARG A 681 -18.60 12.87 10.28
N ALA A 682 -17.50 12.68 9.56
CA ALA A 682 -17.52 12.51 8.10
C ALA A 682 -18.29 11.24 7.70
N GLY A 683 -18.01 10.10 8.35
CA GLY A 683 -18.73 8.85 8.11
C GLY A 683 -20.23 8.94 8.38
N ALA A 684 -20.63 9.68 9.43
CA ALA A 684 -22.04 9.94 9.73
C ALA A 684 -22.72 10.75 8.62
N ALA A 685 -22.08 11.83 8.15
CA ALA A 685 -22.58 12.63 7.04
C ALA A 685 -22.66 11.82 5.73
N ASP A 686 -21.62 11.04 5.40
CA ASP A 686 -21.62 10.14 4.24
C ASP A 686 -22.78 9.12 4.29
N ALA A 687 -23.01 8.50 5.45
CA ALA A 687 -24.10 7.55 5.66
C ALA A 687 -25.48 8.23 5.50
N LEU A 688 -25.65 9.45 6.04
CA LEU A 688 -26.86 10.25 5.82
C LEU A 688 -27.09 10.56 4.34
N GLY A 689 -26.03 10.88 3.60
CA GLY A 689 -26.08 11.07 2.15
C GLY A 689 -26.45 9.79 1.39
N ALA A 690 -25.94 8.64 1.80
CA ALA A 690 -26.27 7.33 1.21
C ALA A 690 -27.71 6.87 1.50
N ILE A 691 -28.29 7.30 2.64
CA ILE A 691 -29.71 7.11 2.96
C ILE A 691 -30.59 7.99 2.05
N GLY A 692 -30.12 9.18 1.67
CA GLY A 692 -30.80 10.08 0.73
C GLY A 692 -31.95 10.87 1.36
N PRO A 693 -33.10 11.07 0.66
CA PRO A 693 -34.19 11.93 1.14
C PRO A 693 -34.76 11.58 2.52
N ALA A 694 -34.70 10.31 2.94
CA ALA A 694 -35.13 9.89 4.28
C ALA A 694 -34.30 10.53 5.42
N SER A 695 -33.13 11.12 5.10
CA SER A 695 -32.29 11.87 6.03
C SER A 695 -32.74 13.32 6.26
N ARG A 696 -33.88 13.77 5.70
CA ARG A 696 -34.44 15.12 5.96
C ARG A 696 -34.42 15.53 7.45
N PRO A 697 -34.74 14.67 8.43
CA PRO A 697 -34.66 15.05 9.84
C PRO A 697 -33.27 15.48 10.33
N ALA A 698 -32.19 15.10 9.63
CA ALA A 698 -30.82 15.43 9.96
C ALA A 698 -30.34 16.78 9.39
N VAL A 699 -31.13 17.44 8.54
CA VAL A 699 -30.75 18.71 7.89
C VAL A 699 -30.31 19.79 8.89
N PRO A 700 -31.01 20.02 10.03
CA PRO A 700 -30.56 21.00 11.02
C PRO A 700 -29.18 20.70 11.59
N ALA A 701 -28.88 19.43 11.89
CA ALA A 701 -27.59 19.00 12.41
C ALA A 701 -26.47 19.13 11.35
N LEU A 702 -26.78 18.86 10.08
CA LEU A 702 -25.85 19.10 8.97
C LEU A 702 -25.54 20.59 8.79
N VAL A 703 -26.54 21.47 8.90
CA VAL A 703 -26.37 22.93 8.84
C VAL A 703 -25.54 23.44 10.02
N GLU A 704 -25.81 22.96 11.23
CA GLU A 704 -25.00 23.27 12.42
C GLU A 704 -23.54 22.87 12.20
N ARG A 705 -23.30 21.71 11.59
CA ARG A 705 -21.95 21.26 11.26
C ARG A 705 -21.23 22.21 10.31
N LEU A 706 -21.93 22.77 9.32
CA LEU A 706 -21.34 23.75 8.39
C LEU A 706 -20.98 25.09 9.07
N ARG A 707 -21.72 25.49 10.11
CA ARG A 707 -21.52 26.76 10.82
C ARG A 707 -20.57 26.69 12.01
N SER A 708 -20.18 25.49 12.42
CA SER A 708 -19.23 25.28 13.51
C SER A 708 -17.77 25.62 13.13
N ASP A 709 -16.99 26.08 14.11
CA ASP A 709 -15.60 26.54 13.99
C ASP A 709 -14.59 25.54 14.61
N PRO A 710 -13.29 25.55 14.22
CA PRO A 710 -12.74 24.96 13.00
C PRO A 710 -12.61 23.42 13.05
N GLY A 711 -12.86 22.77 11.91
CA GLY A 711 -12.62 21.34 11.68
C GLY A 711 -12.00 21.10 10.29
N PRO A 712 -11.55 19.88 9.97
CA PRO A 712 -10.89 19.65 8.69
C PRO A 712 -11.88 19.74 7.52
N ASN A 713 -11.44 20.30 6.39
CA ASN A 713 -12.27 20.55 5.20
C ASN A 713 -13.07 19.32 4.75
N TYR A 714 -12.52 18.12 4.91
CA TYR A 714 -13.19 16.90 4.48
C TYR A 714 -14.52 16.62 5.21
N VAL A 715 -14.67 17.07 6.47
CA VAL A 715 -15.94 16.91 7.22
C VAL A 715 -17.02 17.80 6.63
N PHE A 716 -16.66 19.02 6.25
CA PHE A 716 -17.58 19.95 5.60
C PHE A 716 -18.03 19.42 4.24
N ASP A 717 -17.10 18.90 3.44
CA ASP A 717 -17.43 18.27 2.16
C ASP A 717 -18.42 17.11 2.29
N SER A 718 -18.25 16.21 3.28
CA SER A 718 -19.22 15.14 3.53
C SER A 718 -20.60 15.69 3.93
N ALA A 719 -20.66 16.75 4.74
CA ALA A 719 -21.91 17.40 5.11
C ALA A 719 -22.59 18.09 3.90
N ILE A 720 -21.81 18.78 3.06
CA ILE A 720 -22.27 19.38 1.80
C ILE A 720 -22.81 18.31 0.86
N TYR A 721 -22.08 17.20 0.70
CA TYR A 721 -22.51 16.03 -0.07
C TYR A 721 -23.84 15.48 0.45
N ALA A 722 -23.96 15.29 1.77
CA ALA A 722 -25.17 14.76 2.39
C ALA A 722 -26.38 15.65 2.13
N LEU A 723 -26.25 16.97 2.31
CA LEU A 723 -27.30 17.95 1.99
C LEU A 723 -27.73 17.83 0.52
N GLY A 724 -26.75 17.81 -0.40
CA GLY A 724 -27.00 17.62 -1.82
C GLY A 724 -27.78 16.33 -2.16
N LYS A 725 -27.52 15.23 -1.43
CA LYS A 725 -28.22 13.94 -1.59
C LYS A 725 -29.59 13.87 -0.93
N VAL A 726 -29.85 14.67 0.10
CA VAL A 726 -31.23 14.90 0.59
C VAL A 726 -32.05 15.62 -0.49
N GLY A 727 -31.40 16.50 -1.27
CA GLY A 727 -31.98 17.13 -2.45
C GLY A 727 -32.93 18.28 -2.09
N PRO A 728 -34.03 18.48 -2.82
CA PRO A 728 -34.92 19.64 -2.64
C PRO A 728 -35.54 19.80 -1.24
N ASP A 729 -35.52 18.74 -0.43
CA ASP A 729 -36.01 18.77 0.95
C ASP A 729 -35.04 19.45 1.93
N ALA A 730 -33.82 19.80 1.50
CA ALA A 730 -32.81 20.51 2.27
C ALA A 730 -32.61 21.99 1.84
N LYS A 731 -33.59 22.59 1.15
CA LYS A 731 -33.50 23.98 0.64
C LYS A 731 -33.21 25.04 1.71
N ASP A 732 -33.59 24.78 2.95
CA ASP A 732 -33.26 25.59 4.12
C ASP A 732 -31.76 25.67 4.42
N ALA A 733 -30.94 24.76 3.86
CA ALA A 733 -29.49 24.79 3.98
C ALA A 733 -28.77 25.71 2.96
N ILE A 734 -29.47 26.30 1.98
CA ILE A 734 -28.84 27.12 0.92
C ILE A 734 -28.00 28.26 1.51
N SER A 735 -28.54 29.01 2.48
CA SER A 735 -27.81 30.12 3.13
C SER A 735 -26.51 29.63 3.78
N ALA A 736 -26.51 28.46 4.42
CA ALA A 736 -25.31 27.91 5.05
C ALA A 736 -24.28 27.44 3.99
N LEU A 737 -24.75 26.93 2.85
CA LEU A 737 -23.89 26.57 1.72
C LEU A 737 -23.27 27.81 1.05
N GLU A 738 -23.99 28.92 0.95
CA GLU A 738 -23.46 30.20 0.45
C GLU A 738 -22.41 30.78 1.42
N GLU A 739 -22.66 30.73 2.73
CA GLU A 739 -21.70 31.14 3.76
C GLU A 739 -20.38 30.38 3.65
N ILE A 740 -20.43 29.05 3.45
CA ILE A 740 -19.22 28.21 3.38
C ILE A 740 -18.53 28.26 2.00
N ALA A 741 -19.26 28.64 0.94
CA ALA A 741 -18.73 28.69 -0.43
C ALA A 741 -17.60 29.71 -0.63
N HIS A 742 -17.39 30.64 0.31
CA HIS A 742 -16.25 31.55 0.31
C HIS A 742 -14.91 30.85 0.62
N ARG A 743 -14.93 29.61 1.14
CA ARG A 743 -13.71 28.83 1.41
C ARG A 743 -13.23 28.16 0.11
N PRO A 744 -11.99 28.41 -0.36
CA PRO A 744 -11.53 27.97 -1.69
C PRO A 744 -11.71 26.48 -2.01
N ARG A 745 -11.57 25.59 -1.02
CA ARG A 745 -11.76 24.14 -1.20
C ARG A 745 -13.22 23.67 -1.18
N LEU A 746 -14.12 24.49 -0.64
CA LEU A 746 -15.54 24.14 -0.45
C LEU A 746 -16.47 24.85 -1.44
N THR A 747 -15.98 25.83 -2.21
CA THR A 747 -16.78 26.59 -3.20
C THR A 747 -17.46 25.68 -4.22
N ALA A 748 -16.68 24.81 -4.88
CA ALA A 748 -17.19 23.91 -5.91
C ALA A 748 -18.24 22.90 -5.37
N PRO A 749 -17.97 22.13 -4.29
CA PRO A 749 -18.96 21.21 -3.74
C PRO A 749 -20.20 21.94 -3.20
N ALA A 750 -20.05 23.12 -2.59
CA ALA A 750 -21.19 23.91 -2.11
C ALA A 750 -22.10 24.35 -3.27
N HIS A 751 -21.54 24.87 -4.36
CA HIS A 751 -22.32 25.23 -5.56
C HIS A 751 -23.03 24.01 -6.17
N GLN A 752 -22.37 22.86 -6.23
CA GLN A 752 -22.98 21.63 -6.71
C GLN A 752 -24.18 21.23 -5.84
N ALA A 753 -24.03 21.27 -4.51
CA ALA A 753 -25.13 20.97 -3.59
C ALA A 753 -26.28 21.96 -3.75
N ILE A 754 -26.01 23.27 -3.88
CA ILE A 754 -27.04 24.28 -4.13
C ILE A 754 -27.86 23.93 -5.39
N LEU A 755 -27.22 23.55 -6.50
CA LEU A 755 -27.93 23.11 -7.70
C LEU A 755 -28.85 21.90 -7.44
N GLN A 756 -28.39 20.93 -6.63
CA GLN A 756 -29.19 19.75 -6.26
C GLN A 756 -30.40 20.11 -5.40
N LEU A 757 -30.23 21.00 -4.42
CA LEU A 757 -31.29 21.54 -3.57
C LEU A 757 -32.32 22.34 -4.38
N GLU A 758 -31.87 23.08 -5.40
CA GLU A 758 -32.75 23.84 -6.28
C GLU A 758 -33.48 22.95 -7.31
N GLY A 759 -33.10 21.67 -7.43
CA GLY A 759 -33.59 20.77 -8.49
C GLY A 759 -33.10 21.16 -9.87
N LYS A 760 -32.03 21.94 -9.96
CA LYS A 760 -31.39 22.33 -11.22
C LYS A 760 -30.49 21.19 -11.71
N PRO A 761 -30.30 21.06 -13.04
CA PRO A 761 -29.37 20.09 -13.57
C PRO A 761 -27.96 20.39 -13.06
N VAL A 762 -27.38 19.42 -12.36
CA VAL A 762 -25.95 19.40 -12.08
C VAL A 762 -25.26 18.97 -13.38
N PRO A 763 -24.26 19.71 -13.89
CA PRO A 763 -23.52 19.31 -15.07
C PRO A 763 -22.92 17.91 -14.88
N MET A 764 -23.52 16.91 -15.52
CA MET A 764 -23.05 15.53 -15.54
C MET A 764 -22.32 15.31 -16.86
N TYR A 765 -20.99 15.38 -16.83
CA TYR A 765 -20.19 15.04 -18.00
C TYR A 765 -19.80 13.56 -17.89
N HIS A 766 -20.31 12.75 -18.82
CA HIS A 766 -20.15 11.29 -18.88
C HIS A 766 -18.74 10.86 -19.31
#